data_AF-A0ABD3DSH7-F1
#
_entry.id   AF-A0ABD3DSH7-F1
#
_cell.length_a   1.000
_cell.length_b   1.000
_cell.length_c   1.000
_cell.angle_alpha   90.00
_cell.angle_beta   90.00
_cell.angle_gamma   90.00
#
_symmetry.space_group_name_H-M   'P 1'
#
loop_
_entity.id
_entity.type
_entity.pdbx_description
1 polymer ?
#
loop_
_entity_poly.entity_id
_entity_poly.type
_entity_poly.pdbx_seq_one_letter_code
_entity_poly.pdbx_strand_id
1 'polypeptide(L)'
;MAAAVNQKQRVWNGVLELTMAAQERGTDPLIWATQLSSSLTAAGVSMPSVEVAELLVSHICWSNNIPITWKFLEKALILRIVPPLFVIALLSTRVISSRRRYPVAYRLYMEFIKRYAYSLPSLINGPNYKKIMESISDVLDFRQIFEVQSPGPGHLVVEFIFSIVWALLDASLDDEGLMEHTFENKSRWPIKSQDMEIDCLDGYEGKKAEHRAALSKMNALMAIELIGDFFLNTMTSRILYLARRNMLMHWDRFIQHIRLLIAKSESLRNSKNISPEKLLQLTSGTNKVMSRACKMDIVKTIHIPSAGKCNGTFRSTLWLPFDLYLEDTVNIGSCLQTTNVAESLTGLVKVLQALNQTTWQDAFHGLWTAALRLVQRERNPIGGPVHSLDTCLCMLLSIVTLSIVNIVEDEEITESLEKRREDLVSSLQHLDDFEELLTPPPSVSALANQAAAKAMMFLSGVSVGSGHLNNMSLNDMPVNCSGNLRHLIVEGFIARNVLDTSAYLWPGYLKSRCNQIPRNISGQMPGWSSLMKGSPLTPPMISALVSTPATSLAELERMYEIAVSGTDDEKISAATLLCGSSLCHGWNIQEHTCLLITKLLSPAVPTKFTGSESHLIGYAPFLNALLVGLSSADYIQIFSFHGLVGSSTCSCIDANL
;
A
#
# COMPACT_ATOMS: atom_id res chain seq x y z
N MET A 1 3.77 -42.59 29.64
CA MET A 1 2.64 -42.17 28.76
C MET A 1 1.28 -42.26 29.45
N ALA A 2 0.86 -43.42 29.98
CA ALA A 2 -0.44 -43.59 30.65
C ALA A 2 -0.67 -42.67 31.88
N ALA A 3 0.36 -42.42 32.70
CA ALA A 3 0.24 -41.52 33.86
C ALA A 3 0.00 -40.04 33.48
N ALA A 4 0.62 -39.57 32.39
CA ALA A 4 0.45 -38.21 31.88
C ALA A 4 -0.94 -37.99 31.24
N VAL A 5 -1.47 -39.02 30.57
CA VAL A 5 -2.84 -39.00 30.01
C VAL A 5 -3.89 -38.96 31.13
N ASN A 6 -3.73 -39.77 32.19
CA ASN A 6 -4.61 -39.75 33.36
C ASN A 6 -4.61 -38.41 34.12
N GLN A 7 -3.47 -37.73 34.18
CA GLN A 7 -3.36 -36.43 34.82
C GLN A 7 -4.05 -35.33 33.99
N LYS A 8 -3.93 -35.36 32.66
CA LYS A 8 -4.62 -34.43 31.75
C LYS A 8 -6.14 -34.58 31.81
N GLN A 9 -6.63 -35.81 31.84
CA GLN A 9 -8.08 -36.10 31.93
C GLN A 9 -8.68 -35.60 33.25
N ARG A 10 -7.95 -35.72 34.37
CA ARG A 10 -8.40 -35.20 35.67
C ARG A 10 -8.56 -33.68 35.68
N VAL A 11 -7.67 -32.94 35.01
CA VAL A 11 -7.75 -31.47 34.93
C VAL A 11 -9.01 -31.05 34.19
N TRP A 12 -9.31 -31.66 33.04
CA TRP A 12 -10.50 -31.31 32.25
C TRP A 12 -11.82 -31.70 32.92
N ASN A 13 -11.87 -32.87 33.56
CA ASN A 13 -13.04 -33.26 34.36
C ASN A 13 -13.26 -32.27 35.52
N GLY A 14 -12.19 -31.82 36.19
CA GLY A 14 -12.28 -30.82 37.26
C GLY A 14 -12.78 -29.45 36.77
N VAL A 15 -12.42 -29.04 35.55
CA VAL A 15 -12.96 -27.80 34.93
C VAL A 15 -14.46 -27.91 34.69
N LEU A 16 -14.93 -29.06 34.18
CA LEU A 16 -16.35 -29.30 33.93
C LEU A 16 -17.14 -29.35 35.23
N GLU A 17 -16.67 -30.09 36.23
CA GLU A 17 -17.28 -30.18 37.56
C GLU A 17 -17.38 -28.80 38.23
N LEU A 18 -16.30 -28.01 38.17
CA LEU A 18 -16.30 -26.64 38.69
C LEU A 18 -17.35 -25.76 37.99
N THR A 19 -17.49 -25.92 36.67
CA THR A 19 -18.47 -25.16 35.88
C THR A 19 -19.90 -25.59 36.18
N MET A 20 -20.16 -26.88 36.32
CA MET A 20 -21.47 -27.42 36.70
C MET A 20 -21.86 -27.00 38.13
N ALA A 21 -20.95 -27.11 39.09
CA ALA A 21 -21.19 -26.67 40.46
C ALA A 21 -21.45 -25.16 40.55
N ALA A 22 -20.72 -24.36 39.76
CA ALA A 22 -20.93 -22.92 39.70
C ALA A 22 -22.29 -22.57 39.09
N GLN A 23 -22.72 -23.32 38.06
CA GLN A 23 -24.03 -23.19 37.42
C GLN A 23 -25.18 -23.50 38.40
N GLU A 24 -25.10 -24.62 39.14
CA GLU A 24 -26.11 -25.01 40.12
C GLU A 24 -26.24 -23.99 41.28
N ARG A 25 -25.10 -23.44 41.72
CA ARG A 25 -25.05 -22.47 42.81
C ARG A 25 -25.39 -21.03 42.40
N GLY A 26 -25.56 -20.77 41.09
CA GLY A 26 -25.76 -19.41 40.58
C GLY A 26 -24.57 -18.48 40.87
N THR A 27 -23.35 -19.03 40.83
CA THR A 27 -22.13 -18.30 41.20
C THR A 27 -21.90 -17.11 40.27
N ASP A 28 -21.41 -16.00 40.82
CA ASP A 28 -21.07 -14.83 40.00
C ASP A 28 -20.05 -15.22 38.90
N PRO A 29 -20.31 -14.89 37.62
CA PRO A 29 -19.44 -15.25 36.51
C PRO A 29 -17.99 -14.79 36.61
N LEU A 30 -17.71 -13.66 37.28
CA LEU A 30 -16.34 -13.19 37.48
C LEU A 30 -15.63 -14.06 38.54
N ILE A 31 -16.34 -14.40 39.62
CA ILE A 31 -15.82 -15.31 40.65
C ILE A 31 -15.50 -16.67 40.03
N TRP A 32 -16.42 -17.25 39.26
CA TRP A 32 -16.18 -18.49 38.53
C TRP A 32 -14.95 -18.40 37.63
N ALA A 33 -14.82 -17.32 36.84
CA ALA A 33 -13.71 -17.18 35.90
C ALA A 33 -12.35 -17.03 36.61
N THR A 34 -12.30 -16.34 37.74
CA THR A 34 -11.08 -16.23 38.57
C THR A 34 -10.69 -17.56 39.19
N GLN A 35 -11.66 -18.33 39.70
CA GLN A 35 -11.43 -19.69 40.22
C GLN A 35 -10.93 -20.63 39.12
N LEU A 36 -11.57 -20.60 37.96
CA LEU A 36 -11.14 -21.37 36.79
C LEU A 36 -9.70 -21.02 36.38
N SER A 37 -9.38 -19.73 36.26
CA SER A 37 -8.04 -19.26 35.90
C SER A 37 -6.99 -19.71 36.93
N SER A 38 -7.29 -19.63 38.23
CA SER A 38 -6.39 -20.09 39.29
C SER A 38 -6.14 -21.60 39.25
N SER A 39 -7.19 -22.40 38.99
CA SER A 39 -7.10 -23.85 38.86
C SER A 39 -6.27 -24.26 37.64
N LEU A 40 -6.48 -23.61 36.50
CA LEU A 40 -5.71 -23.83 35.28
C LEU A 40 -4.23 -23.46 35.46
N THR A 41 -3.95 -22.36 36.15
CA THR A 41 -2.57 -21.92 36.45
C THR A 41 -1.87 -22.91 37.39
N ALA A 42 -2.57 -23.38 38.43
CA ALA A 42 -2.04 -24.41 39.33
C ALA A 42 -1.78 -25.76 38.61
N ALA A 43 -2.57 -26.07 37.59
CA ALA A 43 -2.40 -27.23 36.73
C ALA A 43 -1.35 -27.03 35.62
N GLY A 44 -0.71 -25.86 35.53
CA GLY A 44 0.32 -25.55 34.52
C GLY A 44 -0.23 -25.41 33.10
N VAL A 45 -1.52 -25.11 32.93
CA VAL A 45 -2.16 -24.92 31.61
C VAL A 45 -1.90 -23.49 31.12
N SER A 46 -1.29 -23.37 29.93
CA SER A 46 -1.09 -22.06 29.28
C SER A 46 -2.42 -21.46 28.83
N MET A 47 -2.68 -20.21 29.19
CA MET A 47 -3.85 -19.44 28.73
C MET A 47 -3.42 -18.43 27.63
N PRO A 48 -4.24 -18.22 26.58
CA PRO A 48 -5.54 -18.83 26.32
C PRO A 48 -5.41 -20.30 25.87
N SER A 49 -6.34 -21.16 26.31
CA SER A 49 -6.35 -22.61 26.00
C SER A 49 -7.49 -22.98 25.04
N VAL A 50 -7.15 -23.72 23.97
CA VAL A 50 -8.10 -24.27 23.00
C VAL A 50 -8.95 -25.39 23.61
N GLU A 51 -8.34 -26.22 24.47
CA GLU A 51 -9.02 -27.35 25.12
C GLU A 51 -10.13 -26.87 26.07
N VAL A 52 -9.89 -25.79 26.82
CA VAL A 52 -10.92 -25.17 27.67
C VAL A 52 -12.05 -24.59 26.81
N ALA A 53 -11.73 -24.01 25.66
CA ALA A 53 -12.74 -23.46 24.75
C ALA A 53 -13.65 -24.55 24.18
N GLU A 54 -13.09 -25.67 23.72
CA GLU A 54 -13.85 -26.84 23.27
C GLU A 54 -14.78 -27.36 24.36
N LEU A 55 -14.25 -27.53 25.58
CA LEU A 55 -15.03 -28.04 26.71
C LEU A 55 -16.18 -27.09 27.07
N LEU A 56 -15.92 -25.79 27.20
CA LEU A 56 -16.96 -24.81 27.51
C LEU A 56 -18.03 -24.71 26.42
N VAL A 57 -17.63 -24.61 25.14
CA VAL A 57 -18.59 -24.53 24.03
C VAL A 57 -19.40 -25.83 23.92
N SER A 58 -18.78 -26.99 24.17
CA SER A 58 -19.49 -28.27 24.20
C SER A 58 -20.49 -28.40 25.34
N HIS A 59 -20.19 -27.83 26.50
CA HIS A 59 -21.10 -27.80 27.64
C HIS A 59 -22.29 -26.85 27.38
N ILE A 60 -22.03 -25.69 26.77
CA ILE A 60 -23.03 -24.64 26.51
C ILE A 60 -24.01 -25.04 25.39
N CYS A 61 -23.50 -25.60 24.28
CA CYS A 61 -24.29 -25.98 23.11
C CYS A 61 -24.67 -27.47 23.16
N TRP A 62 -25.92 -27.92 23.37
CA TRP A 62 -27.18 -27.22 23.65
C TRP A 62 -27.82 -27.61 24.99
N SER A 63 -27.39 -28.72 25.60
CA SER A 63 -27.97 -29.25 26.84
C SER A 63 -27.93 -28.25 27.99
N ASN A 64 -27.03 -27.27 27.97
CA ASN A 64 -26.97 -26.17 28.95
C ASN A 64 -27.02 -24.77 28.28
N ASN A 65 -27.89 -24.60 27.28
CA ASN A 65 -28.13 -23.31 26.64
C ASN A 65 -28.98 -22.38 27.54
N ILE A 66 -28.41 -21.96 28.67
CA ILE A 66 -29.05 -21.10 29.67
C ILE A 66 -28.26 -19.79 29.87
N PRO A 67 -28.87 -18.68 30.31
CA PRO A 67 -28.21 -17.38 30.34
C PRO A 67 -26.90 -17.33 31.16
N ILE A 68 -26.79 -18.10 32.25
CA ILE A 68 -25.60 -18.09 33.12
C ILE A 68 -24.37 -18.69 32.44
N THR A 69 -24.53 -19.73 31.61
CA THR A 69 -23.41 -20.40 30.93
C THR A 69 -22.85 -19.55 29.80
N TRP A 70 -23.68 -18.76 29.12
CA TRP A 70 -23.22 -17.71 28.19
C TRP A 70 -22.46 -16.58 28.90
N LYS A 71 -22.88 -16.20 30.11
CA LYS A 71 -22.14 -15.22 30.93
C LYS A 71 -20.79 -15.76 31.38
N PHE A 72 -20.69 -17.05 31.71
CA PHE A 72 -19.41 -17.72 31.97
C PHE A 72 -18.50 -17.63 30.74
N LEU A 73 -19.00 -17.99 29.55
CA LEU A 73 -18.22 -17.87 28.31
C LEU A 73 -17.77 -16.43 28.04
N GLU A 74 -18.65 -15.44 28.24
CA GLU A 74 -18.30 -14.02 28.11
C GLU A 74 -17.16 -13.62 29.05
N LYS A 75 -17.22 -14.01 30.34
CA LYS A 75 -16.15 -13.70 31.29
C LYS A 75 -14.85 -14.43 30.99
N ALA A 76 -14.92 -15.67 30.50
CA ALA A 76 -13.73 -16.40 30.05
C ALA A 76 -13.05 -15.73 28.86
N LEU A 77 -13.83 -15.16 27.92
CA LEU A 77 -13.31 -14.36 26.79
C LEU A 77 -12.67 -13.05 27.26
N ILE A 78 -13.32 -12.33 28.18
CA ILE A 78 -12.81 -11.06 28.72
C ILE A 78 -11.49 -11.27 29.47
N LEU A 79 -11.38 -12.32 30.29
CA LEU A 79 -10.17 -12.66 31.05
C LEU A 79 -9.11 -13.43 30.24
N ARG A 80 -9.31 -13.60 28.93
CA ARG A 80 -8.37 -14.31 28.03
C ARG A 80 -8.05 -15.75 28.46
N ILE A 81 -8.99 -16.41 29.15
CA ILE A 81 -8.87 -17.84 29.52
C ILE A 81 -8.99 -18.70 28.26
N VAL A 82 -9.89 -18.30 27.35
CA VAL A 82 -10.14 -18.97 26.06
C VAL A 82 -9.82 -18.05 24.88
N PRO A 83 -9.37 -18.60 23.74
CA PRO A 83 -9.05 -17.81 22.54
C PRO A 83 -10.33 -17.37 21.80
N PRO A 84 -10.59 -16.05 21.64
CA PRO A 84 -11.85 -15.57 21.07
C PRO A 84 -12.15 -16.01 19.64
N LEU A 85 -11.15 -16.02 18.76
CA LEU A 85 -11.34 -16.44 17.36
C LEU A 85 -11.74 -17.91 17.26
N PHE A 86 -11.15 -18.75 18.10
CA PHE A 86 -11.47 -20.18 18.14
C PHE A 86 -12.83 -20.45 18.75
N VAL A 87 -13.25 -19.70 19.78
CA VAL A 87 -14.62 -19.78 20.28
C VAL A 87 -15.63 -19.39 19.20
N ILE A 88 -15.36 -18.34 18.40
CA ILE A 88 -16.20 -17.98 17.26
C ILE A 88 -16.27 -19.12 16.24
N ALA A 89 -15.15 -19.76 15.90
CA ALA A 89 -15.10 -20.90 15.00
C ALA A 89 -15.92 -22.11 15.51
N LEU A 90 -15.81 -22.44 16.80
CA LEU A 90 -16.60 -23.52 17.42
C LEU A 90 -18.10 -23.21 17.42
N LEU A 91 -18.46 -21.93 17.66
CA LEU A 91 -19.86 -21.51 17.64
C LEU A 91 -20.41 -21.43 16.21
N SER A 92 -19.62 -21.06 15.20
CA SER A 92 -20.11 -20.95 13.83
C SER A 92 -20.60 -22.30 13.28
N THR A 93 -19.92 -23.40 13.60
CA THR A 93 -20.34 -24.74 13.15
C THR A 93 -21.60 -25.25 13.86
N ARG A 94 -21.81 -24.87 15.14
CA ARG A 94 -22.91 -25.39 15.96
C ARG A 94 -24.16 -24.49 15.99
N VAL A 95 -23.95 -23.17 16.03
CA VAL A 95 -25.03 -22.19 16.23
C VAL A 95 -25.68 -21.80 14.90
N ILE A 96 -24.92 -21.67 13.82
CA ILE A 96 -25.49 -21.27 12.51
C ILE A 96 -26.44 -22.34 11.97
N SER A 97 -26.07 -23.63 12.08
CA SER A 97 -26.91 -24.77 11.69
C SER A 97 -28.23 -24.85 12.47
N SER A 98 -28.21 -24.40 13.72
CA SER A 98 -29.33 -24.51 14.66
C SER A 98 -30.02 -23.16 14.93
N ARG A 99 -29.77 -22.13 14.11
CA ARG A 99 -30.20 -20.74 14.35
C ARG A 99 -31.72 -20.56 14.39
N ARG A 100 -32.47 -21.36 13.63
CA ARG A 100 -33.94 -21.35 13.63
C ARG A 100 -34.52 -21.93 14.93
N ARG A 101 -33.88 -22.98 15.46
CA ARG A 101 -34.27 -23.63 16.72
C ARG A 101 -33.85 -22.81 17.94
N TYR A 102 -32.68 -22.18 17.91
CA TYR A 102 -32.11 -21.40 19.00
C TYR A 102 -31.75 -19.96 18.58
N PRO A 103 -32.74 -19.10 18.25
CA PRO A 103 -32.49 -17.75 17.73
C PRO A 103 -31.75 -16.84 18.73
N VAL A 104 -31.94 -17.05 20.04
CA VAL A 104 -31.21 -16.29 21.08
C VAL A 104 -29.72 -16.63 21.08
N ALA A 105 -29.36 -17.91 20.88
CA ALA A 105 -27.96 -18.31 20.78
C ALA A 105 -27.29 -17.71 19.54
N TYR A 106 -28.02 -17.66 18.41
CA TYR A 106 -27.53 -17.01 17.18
C TYR A 106 -27.31 -15.51 17.37
N ARG A 107 -28.21 -14.84 18.11
CA ARG A 107 -28.04 -13.44 18.50
C ARG A 107 -26.76 -13.23 19.31
N LEU A 108 -26.53 -14.03 20.34
CA LEU A 108 -25.33 -13.93 21.18
C LEU A 108 -24.05 -14.21 20.41
N TYR A 109 -24.07 -15.20 19.51
CA TYR A 109 -22.96 -15.47 18.59
C TYR A 109 -22.61 -14.24 17.73
N MET A 110 -23.60 -13.57 17.14
CA MET A 110 -23.39 -12.35 16.36
C MET A 110 -22.84 -11.19 17.20
N GLU A 111 -23.27 -11.05 18.46
CA GLU A 111 -22.69 -10.06 19.38
C GLU A 111 -21.21 -10.38 19.71
N PHE A 112 -20.83 -11.65 19.80
CA PHE A 112 -19.42 -12.05 19.93
C PHE A 112 -18.61 -11.75 18.67
N ILE A 113 -19.14 -12.01 17.48
CA ILE A 113 -18.51 -11.59 16.22
C ILE A 113 -18.27 -10.09 16.25
N LYS A 114 -19.30 -9.30 16.55
CA LYS A 114 -19.22 -7.84 16.59
C LYS A 114 -18.15 -7.33 17.56
N ARG A 115 -17.94 -8.03 18.69
CA ARG A 115 -16.95 -7.63 19.71
C ARG A 115 -15.52 -8.04 19.35
N TYR A 116 -15.33 -9.24 18.80
CA TYR A 116 -13.99 -9.84 18.68
C TYR A 116 -13.47 -9.94 17.24
N ALA A 117 -14.32 -9.99 16.22
CA ALA A 117 -13.87 -10.10 14.83
C ALA A 117 -13.13 -8.83 14.34
N TYR A 118 -13.43 -7.66 14.91
CA TYR A 118 -12.74 -6.41 14.59
C TYR A 118 -11.47 -6.17 15.44
N SER A 119 -11.20 -7.01 16.44
CA SER A 119 -10.05 -6.88 17.36
C SER A 119 -8.82 -7.70 16.94
N LEU A 120 -8.73 -8.06 15.65
CA LEU A 120 -7.76 -8.99 15.06
C LEU A 120 -6.28 -8.71 15.42
N PRO A 121 -5.76 -7.46 15.37
CA PRO A 121 -4.35 -7.19 15.66
C PRO A 121 -3.90 -7.63 17.06
N SER A 122 -4.78 -7.47 18.06
CA SER A 122 -4.51 -7.91 19.44
C SER A 122 -4.54 -9.44 19.60
N LEU A 123 -5.20 -10.15 18.68
CA LEU A 123 -5.42 -11.59 18.72
C LEU A 123 -4.33 -12.36 17.95
N ILE A 124 -3.77 -11.74 16.90
CA ILE A 124 -2.73 -12.35 16.04
C ILE A 124 -1.35 -12.30 16.70
N ASN A 125 -1.07 -11.27 17.51
CA ASN A 125 0.21 -11.12 18.23
C ASN A 125 0.23 -11.84 19.60
N GLY A 126 -0.79 -12.65 19.89
CA GLY A 126 -0.97 -13.29 21.20
C GLY A 126 -0.20 -14.61 21.37
N PRO A 127 -0.01 -15.07 22.62
CA PRO A 127 0.56 -16.38 22.89
C PRO A 127 -0.31 -17.49 22.28
N ASN A 128 0.30 -18.62 21.92
CA ASN A 128 -0.35 -19.79 21.31
C ASN A 128 -1.01 -19.56 19.93
N TYR A 129 -0.75 -18.45 19.25
CA TYR A 129 -1.37 -18.10 17.96
C TYR A 129 -1.33 -19.24 16.92
N LYS A 130 -0.17 -19.88 16.73
CA LYS A 130 -0.03 -21.00 15.77
C LYS A 130 -1.02 -22.14 16.07
N LYS A 131 -1.05 -22.59 17.33
CA LYS A 131 -1.95 -23.65 17.80
C LYS A 131 -3.42 -23.24 17.64
N ILE A 132 -3.75 -22.00 17.95
CA ILE A 132 -5.12 -21.46 17.81
C ILE A 132 -5.56 -21.49 16.34
N MET A 133 -4.74 -21.01 15.42
CA MET A 133 -5.08 -20.96 14.00
C MET A 133 -5.16 -22.36 13.38
N GLU A 134 -4.28 -23.28 13.79
CA GLU A 134 -4.38 -24.70 13.40
C GLU A 134 -5.71 -25.31 13.87
N SER A 135 -6.09 -25.11 15.13
CA SER A 135 -7.39 -25.60 15.63
C SER A 135 -8.59 -24.94 14.93
N ILE A 136 -8.51 -23.65 14.57
CA ILE A 136 -9.56 -23.00 13.75
C ILE A 136 -9.67 -23.66 12.38
N SER A 137 -8.53 -23.93 11.73
CA SER A 137 -8.48 -24.60 10.42
C SER A 137 -9.12 -25.98 10.46
N ASP A 138 -8.89 -26.72 11.55
CA ASP A 138 -9.44 -28.06 11.75
C ASP A 138 -10.94 -28.02 12.04
N VAL A 139 -11.41 -27.08 12.86
CA VAL A 139 -12.85 -26.96 13.19
C VAL A 139 -13.71 -26.48 12.01
N LEU A 140 -13.15 -25.63 11.15
CA LEU A 140 -13.86 -25.08 9.99
C LEU A 140 -13.57 -25.84 8.68
N ASP A 141 -12.83 -26.95 8.75
CA ASP A 141 -12.48 -27.81 7.62
C ASP A 141 -11.90 -27.03 6.41
N PHE A 142 -11.06 -26.01 6.65
CA PHE A 142 -10.53 -25.15 5.58
C PHE A 142 -9.82 -25.92 4.47
N ARG A 143 -9.12 -27.01 4.82
CA ARG A 143 -8.46 -27.88 3.85
C ARG A 143 -9.43 -28.50 2.85
N GLN A 144 -10.65 -28.83 3.29
CA GLN A 144 -11.69 -29.38 2.44
C GLN A 144 -12.40 -28.29 1.63
N ILE A 145 -12.60 -27.10 2.21
CA ILE A 145 -13.38 -26.02 1.59
C ILE A 145 -12.55 -25.20 0.58
N PHE A 146 -11.27 -24.98 0.87
CA PHE A 146 -10.37 -24.15 0.07
C PHE A 146 -9.26 -24.95 -0.65
N GLU A 147 -9.16 -26.27 -0.44
CA GLU A 147 -8.24 -27.18 -1.15
C GLU A 147 -6.73 -26.82 -1.01
N VAL A 148 -6.34 -26.14 0.08
CA VAL A 148 -4.95 -25.71 0.32
C VAL A 148 -4.19 -26.73 1.18
N GLN A 149 -3.04 -27.22 0.71
CA GLN A 149 -2.26 -28.27 1.39
C GLN A 149 -1.47 -27.80 2.63
N SER A 150 -1.14 -26.51 2.74
CA SER A 150 -0.47 -25.94 3.93
C SER A 150 -0.64 -24.41 4.00
N PRO A 151 -1.78 -23.89 4.49
CA PRO A 151 -1.98 -22.44 4.60
C PRO A 151 -1.03 -21.85 5.64
N GLY A 152 -0.28 -20.81 5.25
CA GLY A 152 0.51 -20.02 6.21
C GLY A 152 -0.41 -19.28 7.20
N PRO A 153 0.12 -18.79 8.34
CA PRO A 153 -0.68 -18.13 9.38
C PRO A 153 -1.55 -16.97 8.86
N GLY A 154 -1.02 -16.16 7.93
CA GLY A 154 -1.79 -15.08 7.30
C GLY A 154 -2.93 -15.57 6.39
N HIS A 155 -2.78 -16.74 5.77
CA HIS A 155 -3.83 -17.33 4.93
C HIS A 155 -5.01 -17.79 5.78
N LEU A 156 -4.72 -18.44 6.91
CA LEU A 156 -5.75 -18.90 7.85
C LEU A 156 -6.62 -17.76 8.39
N VAL A 157 -6.07 -16.55 8.51
CA VAL A 157 -6.83 -15.35 8.92
C VAL A 157 -7.78 -14.89 7.82
N VAL A 158 -7.32 -14.91 6.56
CA VAL A 158 -8.15 -14.58 5.39
C VAL A 158 -9.28 -15.60 5.24
N GLU A 159 -8.93 -16.89 5.30
CA GLU A 159 -9.88 -18.00 5.26
C GLU A 159 -10.91 -17.86 6.38
N PHE A 160 -10.50 -17.58 7.62
CA PHE A 160 -11.41 -17.38 8.73
C PHE A 160 -12.41 -16.24 8.52
N ILE A 161 -11.94 -15.02 8.27
CA ILE A 161 -12.85 -13.88 8.10
C ILE A 161 -13.78 -14.10 6.90
N PHE A 162 -13.24 -14.57 5.78
CA PHE A 162 -14.04 -14.84 4.59
C PHE A 162 -15.10 -15.93 4.85
N SER A 163 -14.74 -16.99 5.59
CA SER A 163 -15.65 -18.06 5.98
C SER A 163 -16.80 -17.57 6.86
N ILE A 164 -16.50 -16.75 7.87
CA ILE A 164 -17.53 -16.19 8.75
C ILE A 164 -18.51 -15.30 7.95
N VAL A 165 -17.99 -14.41 7.10
CA VAL A 165 -18.82 -13.52 6.28
C VAL A 165 -19.68 -14.31 5.29
N TRP A 166 -19.12 -15.34 4.66
CA TRP A 166 -19.86 -16.19 3.73
C TRP A 166 -20.90 -17.06 4.44
N ALA A 167 -20.57 -17.62 5.60
CA ALA A 167 -21.53 -18.39 6.39
C ALA A 167 -22.72 -17.52 6.85
N LEU A 168 -22.47 -16.26 7.22
CA LEU A 168 -23.55 -15.30 7.52
C LEU A 168 -24.40 -15.00 6.29
N LEU A 169 -23.77 -14.82 5.11
CA LEU A 169 -24.49 -14.56 3.86
C LEU A 169 -25.41 -15.72 3.49
N ASP A 170 -24.89 -16.94 3.48
CA ASP A 170 -25.65 -18.13 3.13
C ASP A 170 -26.77 -18.40 4.15
N ALA A 171 -26.51 -18.15 5.45
CA ALA A 171 -27.54 -18.24 6.49
C ALA A 171 -28.65 -17.20 6.29
N SER A 172 -28.31 -15.95 5.96
CA SER A 172 -29.29 -14.89 5.67
C SER A 172 -30.12 -15.19 4.43
N LEU A 173 -29.50 -15.71 3.36
CA LEU A 173 -30.22 -16.13 2.17
C LEU A 173 -31.16 -17.30 2.47
N ASP A 174 -30.77 -18.24 3.33
CA ASP A 174 -31.60 -19.39 3.69
C ASP A 174 -32.77 -18.97 4.59
N ASP A 175 -32.55 -18.02 5.49
CA ASP A 175 -33.59 -17.46 6.36
C ASP A 175 -34.66 -16.68 5.59
N GLU A 176 -34.31 -16.12 4.43
CA GLU A 176 -35.25 -15.46 3.51
C GLU A 176 -35.77 -16.38 2.38
N GLY A 177 -35.42 -17.67 2.38
CA GLY A 177 -35.84 -18.62 1.35
C GLY A 177 -35.22 -18.36 -0.04
N LEU A 178 -34.14 -17.58 -0.10
CA LEU A 178 -33.45 -17.21 -1.34
C LEU A 178 -32.40 -18.25 -1.78
N MET A 179 -31.94 -19.12 -0.88
CA MET A 179 -30.90 -20.11 -1.21
C MET A 179 -31.26 -21.08 -2.35
N GLU A 180 -32.55 -21.38 -2.55
CA GLU A 180 -33.02 -22.23 -3.66
C GLU A 180 -32.84 -21.58 -5.04
N HIS A 181 -32.50 -20.30 -5.09
CA HIS A 181 -32.22 -19.56 -6.31
C HIS A 181 -30.72 -19.49 -6.64
N THR A 182 -29.88 -20.17 -5.86
CA THR A 182 -28.43 -20.27 -6.10
C THR A 182 -28.14 -21.43 -7.04
N PHE A 183 -27.12 -21.32 -7.90
CA PHE A 183 -26.78 -22.35 -8.90
C PHE A 183 -26.51 -23.74 -8.31
N GLU A 184 -26.02 -23.82 -7.07
CA GLU A 184 -25.65 -25.09 -6.42
C GLU A 184 -26.78 -25.67 -5.55
N ASN A 185 -27.87 -24.93 -5.31
CA ASN A 185 -28.99 -25.28 -4.42
C ASN A 185 -28.59 -25.71 -2.99
N LYS A 186 -27.31 -25.55 -2.62
CA LYS A 186 -26.73 -26.01 -1.35
C LYS A 186 -25.60 -25.07 -0.95
N SER A 187 -25.58 -24.69 0.33
CA SER A 187 -24.44 -23.98 0.91
C SER A 187 -23.26 -24.93 1.10
N ARG A 188 -22.04 -24.39 0.97
CA ARG A 188 -20.81 -25.08 1.38
C ARG A 188 -20.66 -25.16 2.90
N TRP A 189 -21.37 -24.32 3.63
CA TRP A 189 -21.35 -24.26 5.08
C TRP A 189 -22.46 -25.15 5.66
N PRO A 190 -22.26 -25.74 6.86
CA PRO A 190 -23.30 -26.47 7.57
C PRO A 190 -24.35 -25.50 8.12
N ILE A 191 -25.20 -24.94 7.24
CA ILE A 191 -26.28 -24.00 7.62
C ILE A 191 -27.61 -24.70 7.91
N LYS A 192 -27.80 -25.95 7.48
CA LYS A 192 -29.03 -26.71 7.78
C LYS A 192 -28.76 -27.76 8.85
N SER A 193 -29.67 -27.82 9.83
CA SER A 193 -29.76 -28.88 10.82
C SER A 193 -29.99 -30.24 10.13
N GLN A 194 -29.29 -31.29 10.58
CA GLN A 194 -29.60 -32.68 10.21
C GLN A 194 -30.77 -33.26 11.03
N ASP A 195 -31.16 -32.61 12.12
CA ASP A 195 -32.33 -32.98 12.90
C ASP A 195 -33.59 -32.46 12.23
N MET A 196 -34.55 -33.36 11.96
CA MET A 196 -35.88 -33.04 11.46
C MET A 196 -36.53 -31.97 12.37
N GLU A 197 -37.05 -30.89 11.79
CA GLU A 197 -37.91 -29.95 12.50
C GLU A 197 -39.16 -30.72 12.98
N ILE A 198 -39.17 -31.15 14.24
CA ILE A 198 -40.35 -31.76 14.84
C ILE A 198 -41.33 -30.62 15.12
N ASP A 199 -42.34 -30.50 14.28
CA ASP A 199 -43.51 -29.67 14.53
C ASP A 199 -44.23 -30.17 15.78
N CYS A 200 -43.90 -29.63 16.95
CA CYS A 200 -44.72 -29.78 18.14
C CYS A 200 -45.98 -28.91 17.98
N LEU A 201 -47.00 -29.47 17.34
CA LEU A 201 -48.37 -28.97 17.32
C LEU A 201 -48.93 -28.91 18.74
N ASP A 202 -48.84 -27.75 19.41
CA ASP A 202 -49.72 -27.46 20.54
C ASP A 202 -50.06 -25.96 20.66
N GLY A 203 -51.36 -25.65 20.71
CA GLY A 203 -51.96 -24.33 20.49
C GLY A 203 -51.61 -23.23 21.51
N TYR A 204 -50.83 -23.54 22.55
CA TYR A 204 -50.30 -22.55 23.50
C TYR A 204 -48.98 -21.89 23.00
N GLU A 205 -48.37 -22.43 21.94
CA GLU A 205 -47.10 -21.95 21.39
C GLU A 205 -47.22 -20.80 20.38
N GLY A 206 -48.42 -20.41 19.91
CA GLY A 206 -48.59 -19.40 18.86
C GLY A 206 -47.82 -18.09 19.12
N LYS A 207 -47.96 -17.50 20.33
CA LYS A 207 -47.20 -16.30 20.73
C LYS A 207 -45.69 -16.54 20.85
N LYS A 208 -45.27 -17.74 21.23
CA LYS A 208 -43.83 -18.11 21.31
C LYS A 208 -43.25 -18.37 19.91
N ALA A 209 -44.04 -18.90 18.99
CA ALA A 209 -43.67 -19.11 17.59
C ALA A 209 -43.59 -17.77 16.85
N GLU A 210 -44.56 -16.88 17.04
CA GLU A 210 -44.53 -15.49 16.56
C GLU A 210 -43.32 -14.72 17.09
N HIS A 211 -43.04 -14.83 18.39
CA HIS A 211 -41.86 -14.19 18.99
C HIS A 211 -40.54 -14.77 18.45
N ARG A 212 -40.46 -16.09 18.27
CA ARG A 212 -39.30 -16.75 17.64
C ARG A 212 -39.12 -16.29 16.18
N ALA A 213 -40.20 -16.22 15.41
CA ALA A 213 -40.17 -15.74 14.02
C ALA A 213 -39.73 -14.27 13.94
N ALA A 214 -40.23 -13.41 14.84
CA ALA A 214 -39.82 -12.01 14.93
C ALA A 214 -38.32 -11.88 15.26
N LEU A 215 -37.82 -12.67 16.24
CA LEU A 215 -36.40 -12.72 16.57
C LEU A 215 -35.55 -13.23 15.40
N SER A 216 -35.99 -14.26 14.69
CA SER A 216 -35.29 -14.77 13.49
C SER A 216 -35.19 -13.70 12.40
N LYS A 217 -36.25 -12.93 12.15
CA LYS A 217 -36.22 -11.81 11.20
C LYS A 217 -35.25 -10.70 11.65
N MET A 218 -35.26 -10.34 12.93
CA MET A 218 -34.30 -9.36 13.48
C MET A 218 -32.85 -9.87 13.42
N ASN A 219 -32.65 -11.18 13.58
CA ASN A 219 -31.34 -11.80 13.47
C ASN A 219 -30.84 -11.84 12.02
N ALA A 220 -31.71 -12.16 11.05
CA ALA A 220 -31.36 -12.10 9.63
C ALA A 220 -30.93 -10.68 9.24
N LEU A 221 -31.67 -9.67 9.69
CA LEU A 221 -31.31 -8.26 9.53
C LEU A 221 -29.93 -7.95 10.14
N MET A 222 -29.69 -8.36 11.40
CA MET A 222 -28.39 -8.16 12.05
C MET A 222 -27.25 -8.84 11.30
N ALA A 223 -27.45 -10.06 10.79
CA ALA A 223 -26.43 -10.77 10.02
C ALA A 223 -26.07 -9.99 8.74
N ILE A 224 -27.06 -9.46 8.03
CA ILE A 224 -26.85 -8.60 6.85
C ILE A 224 -26.10 -7.31 7.22
N GLU A 225 -26.47 -6.68 8.33
CA GLU A 225 -25.75 -5.49 8.83
C GLU A 225 -24.31 -5.82 9.20
N LEU A 226 -24.05 -6.97 9.82
CA LEU A 226 -22.69 -7.42 10.11
C LEU A 226 -21.87 -7.66 8.84
N ILE A 227 -22.45 -8.28 7.80
CA ILE A 227 -21.79 -8.41 6.49
C ILE A 227 -21.37 -7.02 5.99
N GLY A 228 -22.27 -6.05 6.08
CA GLY A 228 -21.98 -4.65 5.77
C GLY A 228 -20.84 -4.05 6.59
N ASP A 229 -20.87 -4.25 7.91
CA ASP A 229 -19.85 -3.78 8.84
C ASP A 229 -18.48 -4.38 8.53
N PHE A 230 -18.41 -5.65 8.11
CA PHE A 230 -17.17 -6.28 7.66
C PHE A 230 -16.57 -5.61 6.41
N PHE A 231 -17.41 -5.13 5.49
CA PHE A 231 -16.96 -4.37 4.32
C PHE A 231 -16.64 -2.90 4.62
N LEU A 232 -17.22 -2.33 5.67
CA LEU A 232 -16.97 -0.95 6.09
C LEU A 232 -15.75 -0.82 7.01
N ASN A 233 -15.45 -1.84 7.81
CA ASN A 233 -14.30 -1.83 8.69
C ASN A 233 -12.99 -1.92 7.90
N THR A 234 -12.04 -1.04 8.21
CA THR A 234 -10.78 -0.89 7.46
C THR A 234 -9.93 -2.15 7.43
N MET A 235 -9.90 -2.91 8.52
CA MET A 235 -9.07 -4.12 8.60
C MET A 235 -9.74 -5.28 7.87
N THR A 236 -11.01 -5.54 8.16
CA THR A 236 -11.71 -6.69 7.58
C THR A 236 -12.02 -6.50 6.10
N SER A 237 -12.27 -5.28 5.63
CA SER A 237 -12.42 -4.99 4.20
C SER A 237 -11.14 -5.28 3.41
N ARG A 238 -9.96 -4.98 3.99
CA ARG A 238 -8.66 -5.37 3.41
C ARG A 238 -8.48 -6.88 3.37
N ILE A 239 -8.90 -7.60 4.41
CA ILE A 239 -8.86 -9.06 4.44
C ILE A 239 -9.80 -9.66 3.38
N LEU A 240 -11.02 -9.12 3.23
CA LEU A 240 -11.94 -9.55 2.18
C LEU A 240 -11.43 -9.21 0.78
N TYR A 241 -10.73 -8.08 0.62
CA TYR A 241 -10.04 -7.76 -0.62
C TYR A 241 -8.93 -8.78 -0.94
N LEU A 242 -8.20 -9.26 0.07
CA LEU A 242 -7.24 -10.35 -0.11
C LEU A 242 -7.92 -11.65 -0.54
N ALA A 243 -9.09 -11.98 0.02
CA ALA A 243 -9.88 -13.13 -0.43
C ALA A 243 -10.30 -12.98 -1.90
N ARG A 244 -10.75 -11.78 -2.31
CA ARG A 244 -11.07 -11.47 -3.71
C ARG A 244 -9.90 -11.72 -4.67
N ARG A 245 -8.68 -11.34 -4.30
CA ARG A 245 -7.49 -11.52 -5.15
C ARG A 245 -7.05 -12.99 -5.21
N ASN A 246 -7.04 -13.68 -4.06
CA ASN A 246 -6.43 -15.03 -3.90
C ASN A 246 -7.38 -16.18 -4.23
N MET A 247 -8.68 -16.00 -4.01
CA MET A 247 -9.67 -17.07 -4.04
C MET A 247 -10.75 -16.76 -5.09
N LEU A 248 -10.35 -16.47 -6.32
CA LEU A 248 -11.24 -15.95 -7.38
C LEU A 248 -12.49 -16.83 -7.60
N MET A 249 -12.32 -18.15 -7.68
CA MET A 249 -13.44 -19.08 -7.86
C MET A 249 -14.45 -19.04 -6.71
N HIS A 250 -13.95 -18.93 -5.48
CA HIS A 250 -14.76 -18.81 -4.28
C HIS A 250 -15.42 -17.43 -4.18
N TRP A 251 -14.68 -16.38 -4.53
CA TRP A 251 -15.14 -15.00 -4.53
C TRP A 251 -16.26 -14.77 -5.55
N ASP A 252 -16.15 -15.34 -6.74
CA ASP A 252 -17.18 -15.20 -7.77
C ASP A 252 -18.51 -15.80 -7.32
N ARG A 253 -18.48 -16.96 -6.65
CA ARG A 253 -19.67 -17.57 -6.04
C ARG A 253 -20.23 -16.72 -4.91
N PHE A 254 -19.35 -16.26 -4.01
CA PHE A 254 -19.73 -15.35 -2.94
C PHE A 254 -20.40 -14.08 -3.47
N ILE A 255 -19.87 -13.47 -4.53
CA ILE A 255 -20.46 -12.28 -5.16
C ILE A 255 -21.79 -12.57 -5.83
N GLN A 256 -21.98 -13.76 -6.42
CA GLN A 256 -23.29 -14.17 -6.93
C GLN A 256 -24.33 -14.21 -5.81
N HIS A 257 -23.97 -14.74 -4.63
CA HIS A 257 -24.84 -14.77 -3.46
C HIS A 257 -25.14 -13.35 -2.92
N ILE A 258 -24.12 -12.47 -2.88
CA ILE A 258 -24.31 -11.06 -2.54
C ILE A 258 -25.27 -10.36 -3.51
N ARG A 259 -25.12 -10.58 -4.83
CA ARG A 259 -25.99 -9.98 -5.84
C ARG A 259 -27.43 -10.47 -5.70
N LEU A 260 -27.62 -11.75 -5.36
CA LEU A 260 -28.93 -12.32 -5.07
C LEU A 260 -29.56 -11.65 -3.84
N LEU A 261 -28.79 -11.47 -2.76
CA LEU A 261 -29.22 -10.75 -1.56
C LEU A 261 -29.63 -9.31 -1.91
N ILE A 262 -28.78 -8.57 -2.65
CA ILE A 262 -29.05 -7.19 -3.08
C ILE A 262 -30.34 -7.10 -3.90
N ALA A 263 -30.55 -8.03 -4.83
CA ALA A 263 -31.71 -7.99 -5.72
C ALA A 263 -33.02 -8.31 -4.99
N LYS A 264 -33.01 -9.34 -4.13
CA LYS A 264 -34.25 -9.97 -3.64
C LYS A 264 -34.51 -9.85 -2.14
N SER A 265 -33.55 -9.39 -1.33
CA SER A 265 -33.71 -9.39 0.12
C SER A 265 -34.63 -8.30 0.62
N GLU A 266 -35.66 -8.69 1.39
CA GLU A 266 -36.55 -7.75 2.06
C GLU A 266 -35.89 -7.14 3.30
N SER A 267 -35.10 -7.91 4.06
CA SER A 267 -34.45 -7.38 5.27
C SER A 267 -33.39 -6.34 4.90
N LEU A 268 -32.63 -6.56 3.82
CA LEU A 268 -31.66 -5.57 3.35
C LEU A 268 -32.32 -4.25 2.93
N ARG A 269 -33.47 -4.30 2.24
CA ARG A 269 -34.23 -3.09 1.86
C ARG A 269 -34.76 -2.32 3.07
N ASN A 270 -35.01 -3.02 4.17
CA ASN A 270 -35.50 -2.45 5.42
C ASN A 270 -34.38 -2.08 6.42
N SER A 271 -33.10 -2.32 6.08
CA SER A 271 -31.98 -1.98 6.96
C SER A 271 -31.74 -0.48 7.01
N LYS A 272 -31.41 0.01 8.20
CA LYS A 272 -31.02 1.42 8.42
C LYS A 272 -29.51 1.64 8.24
N ASN A 273 -28.70 0.60 8.44
CA ASN A 273 -27.25 0.70 8.51
C ASN A 273 -26.58 0.48 7.15
N ILE A 274 -27.19 -0.35 6.30
CA ILE A 274 -26.68 -0.66 4.96
C ILE A 274 -27.80 -0.73 3.91
N SER A 275 -27.67 0.06 2.85
CA SER A 275 -28.58 0.00 1.70
C SER A 275 -28.09 -0.99 0.64
N PRO A 276 -28.98 -1.51 -0.22
CA PRO A 276 -28.60 -2.37 -1.34
C PRO A 276 -27.54 -1.72 -2.26
N GLU A 277 -27.66 -0.42 -2.54
CA GLU A 277 -26.71 0.33 -3.38
C GLU A 277 -25.35 0.45 -2.70
N LYS A 278 -25.34 0.72 -1.39
CA LYS A 278 -24.11 0.81 -0.59
C LYS A 278 -23.39 -0.55 -0.54
N LEU A 279 -24.13 -1.64 -0.34
CA LEU A 279 -23.55 -2.99 -0.36
C LEU A 279 -23.03 -3.36 -1.75
N LEU A 280 -23.74 -2.98 -2.83
CA LEU A 280 -23.27 -3.16 -4.20
C LEU A 280 -21.98 -2.37 -4.47
N GLN A 281 -21.90 -1.13 -3.98
CA GLN A 281 -20.71 -0.29 -4.11
C GLN A 281 -19.52 -0.86 -3.33
N LEU A 282 -19.75 -1.36 -2.12
CA LEU A 282 -18.73 -1.99 -1.27
C LEU A 282 -18.15 -3.27 -1.90
N THR A 283 -18.94 -3.98 -2.71
CA THR A 283 -18.56 -5.29 -3.28
C THR A 283 -18.11 -5.21 -4.74
N SER A 284 -18.47 -4.17 -5.49
CA SER A 284 -18.13 -3.98 -6.91
C SER A 284 -16.67 -3.59 -7.18
N GLY A 285 -15.89 -3.23 -6.16
CA GLY A 285 -14.46 -2.90 -6.29
C GLY A 285 -14.17 -1.50 -6.86
N THR A 286 -15.20 -0.73 -7.20
CA THR A 286 -15.13 0.65 -7.70
C THR A 286 -15.22 1.69 -6.60
N ASN A 287 -15.04 1.30 -5.33
CA ASN A 287 -15.31 2.18 -4.20
C ASN A 287 -14.26 3.29 -4.08
N LYS A 288 -14.50 4.39 -4.80
CA LYS A 288 -13.94 5.75 -4.70
C LYS A 288 -14.14 6.40 -3.30
N VAL A 289 -14.63 5.66 -2.30
CA VAL A 289 -14.94 6.12 -0.93
C VAL A 289 -13.82 5.80 0.07
N MET A 290 -12.61 5.42 -0.41
CA MET A 290 -11.42 5.47 0.45
C MET A 290 -10.97 6.93 0.65
N SER A 291 -11.74 7.65 1.47
CA SER A 291 -11.47 9.03 1.87
C SER A 291 -10.18 9.10 2.69
N ARG A 292 -9.21 9.88 2.17
CA ARG A 292 -8.20 10.75 2.81
C ARG A 292 -7.36 10.28 4.02
N ALA A 293 -7.71 9.23 4.75
CA ALA A 293 -6.92 8.60 5.81
C ALA A 293 -6.14 7.38 5.33
N CYS A 294 -6.40 6.90 4.10
CA CYS A 294 -5.64 5.83 3.46
C CYS A 294 -4.39 6.36 2.74
N LYS A 295 -3.59 7.18 3.44
CA LYS A 295 -2.24 7.54 3.01
C LYS A 295 -1.27 6.69 3.83
N MET A 296 -1.06 5.44 3.39
CA MET A 296 0.13 4.60 3.66
C MET A 296 0.00 3.11 3.25
N ASP A 297 -1.17 2.61 2.82
CA ASP A 297 -1.38 1.15 2.68
C ASP A 297 -1.46 0.60 1.22
N ILE A 298 -0.87 1.29 0.24
CA ILE A 298 -0.65 0.70 -1.10
C ILE A 298 0.36 -0.48 -1.03
N VAL A 299 1.09 -0.59 0.08
CA VAL A 299 2.22 -1.49 0.30
C VAL A 299 1.85 -2.99 0.49
N LYS A 300 0.58 -3.37 0.67
CA LYS A 300 0.22 -4.80 0.93
C LYS A 300 -0.55 -5.50 -0.18
N THR A 301 -0.66 -4.89 -1.36
CA THR A 301 -1.73 -5.24 -2.30
C THR A 301 -1.21 -5.73 -3.65
N ILE A 302 -0.20 -6.61 -3.67
CA ILE A 302 0.35 -7.13 -4.95
C ILE A 302 0.50 -8.65 -4.84
N HIS A 303 -0.46 -9.34 -5.44
CA HIS A 303 -0.40 -10.78 -5.67
C HIS A 303 0.81 -11.14 -6.50
N ILE A 304 1.66 -11.96 -5.92
CA ILE A 304 2.60 -12.82 -6.61
C ILE A 304 1.89 -14.17 -6.76
N PRO A 305 1.63 -14.69 -7.97
CA PRO A 305 1.29 -16.10 -8.12
C PRO A 305 2.48 -16.92 -7.60
N SER A 306 2.20 -17.94 -6.80
CA SER A 306 3.19 -18.90 -6.30
C SER A 306 3.89 -19.56 -7.50
N ALA A 307 5.08 -19.06 -7.84
CA ALA A 307 6.01 -19.78 -8.69
C ALA A 307 6.68 -20.83 -7.80
N GLY A 308 6.46 -22.10 -8.13
CA GLY A 308 7.20 -23.20 -7.56
C GLY A 308 8.71 -22.95 -7.66
N LYS A 309 9.46 -23.56 -6.74
CA LYS A 309 10.93 -23.57 -6.73
C LYS A 309 11.49 -23.86 -8.13
N CYS A 310 11.82 -22.82 -8.87
CA CYS A 310 12.66 -22.89 -10.06
C CYS A 310 14.00 -22.30 -9.67
N ASN A 311 15.00 -23.16 -9.52
CA ASN A 311 16.39 -22.75 -9.47
C ASN A 311 16.77 -22.25 -10.87
N GLY A 312 16.71 -20.93 -11.08
CA GLY A 312 17.08 -20.27 -12.32
C GLY A 312 16.86 -18.76 -12.20
N THR A 313 17.90 -17.99 -12.50
CA THR A 313 18.09 -16.53 -12.43
C THR A 313 16.84 -15.68 -12.72
N PHE A 314 16.61 -14.69 -11.85
CA PHE A 314 15.58 -13.63 -11.86
C PHE A 314 14.19 -13.99 -11.31
N ARG A 315 13.94 -13.58 -10.04
CA ARG A 315 12.61 -13.58 -9.41
C ARG A 315 11.73 -12.53 -10.07
N SER A 316 10.88 -12.94 -11.01
CA SER A 316 9.93 -12.09 -11.74
C SER A 316 8.84 -11.43 -10.87
N THR A 317 8.91 -11.59 -9.55
CA THR A 317 7.85 -11.30 -8.59
C THR A 317 8.07 -10.00 -7.80
N LEU A 318 9.28 -9.41 -7.88
CA LEU A 318 9.64 -8.20 -7.11
C LEU A 318 9.27 -6.88 -7.80
N TRP A 319 9.13 -6.86 -9.13
CA TRP A 319 8.94 -5.63 -9.90
C TRP A 319 7.47 -5.31 -10.21
N LEU A 320 6.57 -6.30 -10.26
CA LEU A 320 5.13 -6.06 -10.41
C LEU A 320 4.59 -5.12 -9.32
N PRO A 321 5.05 -5.22 -8.06
CA PRO A 321 4.65 -4.27 -7.05
C PRO A 321 4.99 -2.82 -7.34
N PHE A 322 6.20 -2.60 -7.83
CA PHE A 322 6.69 -1.29 -8.22
C PHE A 322 6.01 -0.79 -9.49
N ASP A 323 5.80 -1.66 -10.50
CA ASP A 323 5.08 -1.33 -11.74
C ASP A 323 3.71 -0.72 -11.42
N LEU A 324 2.91 -1.38 -10.59
CA LEU A 324 1.58 -0.89 -10.23
C LEU A 324 1.63 0.42 -9.46
N TYR A 325 2.55 0.56 -8.51
CA TYR A 325 2.70 1.81 -7.74
C TYR A 325 3.12 2.98 -8.64
N LEU A 326 4.15 2.78 -9.46
CA LEU A 326 4.67 3.82 -10.36
C LEU A 326 3.62 4.19 -11.42
N GLU A 327 2.95 3.20 -12.00
CA GLU A 327 1.86 3.40 -12.95
C GLU A 327 0.68 4.13 -12.31
N ASP A 328 0.24 3.76 -11.11
CA ASP A 328 -0.81 4.48 -10.37
C ASP A 328 -0.38 5.92 -10.07
N THR A 329 0.86 6.16 -9.63
CA THR A 329 1.33 7.54 -9.35
C THR A 329 1.35 8.41 -10.60
N VAL A 330 1.69 7.86 -11.76
CA VAL A 330 1.66 8.59 -13.04
C VAL A 330 0.23 8.74 -13.57
N ASN A 331 -0.67 7.78 -13.31
CA ASN A 331 -2.08 7.79 -13.75
C ASN A 331 -3.01 8.69 -12.91
N ILE A 332 -2.69 8.95 -11.64
CA ILE A 332 -3.51 9.79 -10.74
C ILE A 332 -3.29 11.28 -11.04
N GLY A 333 -3.39 11.69 -12.32
CA GLY A 333 -3.29 13.07 -12.79
C GLY A 333 -4.47 13.98 -12.41
N SER A 334 -5.18 13.70 -11.31
CA SER A 334 -6.33 14.51 -10.84
C SER A 334 -6.48 14.58 -9.31
N CYS A 335 -5.59 13.96 -8.53
CA CYS A 335 -5.64 14.07 -7.07
C CYS A 335 -4.32 14.63 -6.53
N LEU A 336 -4.36 15.92 -6.17
CA LEU A 336 -3.30 16.69 -5.52
C LEU A 336 -2.70 15.92 -4.32
N GLN A 337 -1.53 15.30 -4.50
CA GLN A 337 -0.86 14.55 -3.45
C GLN A 337 -0.07 15.52 -2.56
N THR A 338 -0.44 15.59 -1.28
CA THR A 338 0.31 16.36 -0.26
C THR A 338 1.46 15.56 0.37
N THR A 339 1.73 14.37 -0.14
CA THR A 339 2.70 13.41 0.44
C THR A 339 3.81 13.19 -0.57
N ASN A 340 5.06 13.29 -0.11
CA ASN A 340 6.23 13.06 -0.92
C ASN A 340 6.23 11.60 -1.45
N VAL A 341 6.24 11.45 -2.77
CA VAL A 341 6.22 10.13 -3.43
C VAL A 341 7.53 9.39 -3.16
N ALA A 342 8.66 10.11 -3.05
CA ALA A 342 9.94 9.47 -2.77
C ALA A 342 9.97 8.80 -1.38
N GLU A 343 9.35 9.40 -0.36
CA GLU A 343 9.20 8.81 0.98
C GLU A 343 8.24 7.61 0.96
N SER A 344 7.13 7.73 0.24
CA SER A 344 6.15 6.65 0.10
C SER A 344 6.75 5.42 -0.60
N LEU A 345 7.50 5.67 -1.67
CA LEU A 345 8.24 4.64 -2.40
C LEU A 345 9.37 4.04 -1.55
N THR A 346 10.07 4.84 -0.75
CA THR A 346 11.06 4.36 0.25
C THR A 346 10.43 3.33 1.18
N GLY A 347 9.27 3.65 1.76
CA GLY A 347 8.52 2.72 2.62
C GLY A 347 8.08 1.45 1.90
N LEU A 348 7.61 1.57 0.65
CA LEU A 348 7.22 0.43 -0.19
C LEU A 348 8.39 -0.53 -0.43
N VAL A 349 9.57 -0.01 -0.79
CA VAL A 349 10.77 -0.82 -1.05
C VAL A 349 11.20 -1.56 0.21
N LYS A 350 11.27 -0.88 1.36
CA LYS A 350 11.62 -1.51 2.66
C LYS A 350 10.68 -2.68 2.99
N VAL A 351 9.37 -2.48 2.82
CA VAL A 351 8.40 -3.52 3.14
C VAL A 351 8.46 -4.69 2.15
N LEU A 352 8.63 -4.42 0.86
CA LEU A 352 8.77 -5.50 -0.14
C LEU A 352 10.07 -6.28 0.06
N GLN A 353 11.16 -5.62 0.41
CA GLN A 353 12.42 -6.27 0.76
C GLN A 353 12.23 -7.19 1.98
N ALA A 354 11.58 -6.70 3.04
CA ALA A 354 11.32 -7.46 4.26
C ALA A 354 10.34 -8.63 4.05
N LEU A 355 9.26 -8.42 3.29
CA LEU A 355 8.25 -9.45 3.00
C LEU A 355 8.80 -10.57 2.13
N ASN A 356 9.64 -10.24 1.14
CA ASN A 356 10.21 -11.22 0.22
C ASN A 356 11.54 -11.82 0.72
N GLN A 357 12.06 -11.32 1.85
CA GLN A 357 13.35 -11.70 2.44
C GLN A 357 14.48 -11.66 1.38
N THR A 358 14.52 -10.59 0.59
CA THR A 358 15.51 -10.41 -0.48
C THR A 358 16.65 -9.53 -0.03
N THR A 359 17.76 -9.55 -0.76
CA THR A 359 18.84 -8.59 -0.56
C THR A 359 18.39 -7.17 -0.97
N TRP A 360 19.09 -6.13 -0.52
CA TRP A 360 18.84 -4.77 -1.04
C TRP A 360 19.16 -4.69 -2.53
N GLN A 361 20.17 -5.42 -2.99
CA GLN A 361 20.50 -5.53 -4.41
C GLN A 361 19.28 -5.96 -5.24
N ASP A 362 18.60 -7.04 -4.83
CA ASP A 362 17.42 -7.57 -5.52
C ASP A 362 16.23 -6.58 -5.47
N ALA A 363 16.04 -5.91 -4.34
CA ALA A 363 14.98 -4.92 -4.17
C ALA A 363 15.19 -3.68 -5.05
N PHE A 364 16.42 -3.16 -5.08
CA PHE A 364 16.82 -2.06 -5.96
C PHE A 364 16.69 -2.46 -7.43
N HIS A 365 17.16 -3.66 -7.80
CA HIS A 365 17.06 -4.15 -9.17
C HIS A 365 15.60 -4.31 -9.63
N GLY A 366 14.72 -4.80 -8.75
CA GLY A 366 13.28 -4.85 -9.01
C GLY A 366 12.67 -3.47 -9.23
N LEU A 367 13.07 -2.47 -8.44
CA LEU A 367 12.62 -1.09 -8.59
C LEU A 367 13.13 -0.45 -9.90
N TRP A 368 14.41 -0.65 -10.24
CA TRP A 368 14.99 -0.17 -11.50
C TRP A 368 14.28 -0.76 -12.71
N THR A 369 14.02 -2.06 -12.68
CA THR A 369 13.33 -2.77 -13.75
C THR A 369 11.94 -2.17 -13.97
N ALA A 370 11.20 -1.89 -12.90
CA ALA A 370 9.87 -1.29 -13.01
C ALA A 370 9.90 0.14 -13.55
N ALA A 371 10.78 0.98 -13.01
CA ALA A 371 10.91 2.37 -13.44
C ALA A 371 11.40 2.52 -14.89
N LEU A 372 12.34 1.67 -15.33
CA LEU A 372 12.79 1.63 -16.73
C LEU A 372 11.67 1.15 -17.66
N ARG A 373 10.89 0.15 -17.25
CA ARG A 373 9.74 -0.32 -18.04
C ARG A 373 8.66 0.75 -18.17
N LEU A 374 8.41 1.54 -17.13
CA LEU A 374 7.48 2.68 -17.20
C LEU A 374 7.90 3.65 -18.32
N VAL A 375 9.18 4.03 -18.38
CA VAL A 375 9.71 4.92 -19.43
C VAL A 375 9.64 4.27 -20.82
N GLN A 376 9.93 2.97 -20.94
CA GLN A 376 9.87 2.26 -22.22
C GLN A 376 8.44 2.01 -22.73
N ARG A 377 7.44 1.88 -21.85
CA ARG A 377 6.02 1.71 -22.26
C ARG A 377 5.49 2.95 -22.96
N GLU A 378 5.85 4.14 -22.48
CA GLU A 378 5.47 5.42 -23.12
C GLU A 378 6.14 5.66 -24.48
N ARG A 379 7.24 4.95 -24.78
CA ARG A 379 7.89 5.02 -26.09
C ARG A 379 7.00 4.47 -27.22
N ASN A 380 6.07 3.55 -26.92
CA ASN A 380 5.16 2.91 -27.87
C ASN A 380 3.73 2.83 -27.29
N PRO A 381 2.95 3.93 -27.28
CA PRO A 381 1.65 3.95 -26.64
C PRO A 381 0.66 3.03 -27.36
N ILE A 382 0.27 1.93 -26.72
CA ILE A 382 -0.82 1.05 -27.19
C ILE A 382 -2.13 1.55 -26.57
N GLY A 383 -2.72 2.58 -27.17
CA GLY A 383 -4.15 2.92 -27.02
C GLY A 383 -4.68 3.21 -25.60
N GLY A 384 -3.93 3.92 -24.74
CA GLY A 384 -4.38 4.42 -23.43
C GLY A 384 -4.23 5.95 -23.30
N PRO A 385 -4.70 6.57 -22.19
CA PRO A 385 -4.47 8.00 -21.94
C PRO A 385 -2.96 8.29 -21.90
N VAL A 386 -2.53 9.24 -22.72
CA VAL A 386 -1.12 9.58 -22.97
C VAL A 386 -0.48 10.12 -21.68
N HIS A 387 0.57 9.46 -21.16
CA HIS A 387 1.41 10.07 -20.13
C HIS A 387 2.50 10.91 -20.79
N SER A 388 2.92 12.01 -20.14
CA SER A 388 4.08 12.73 -20.64
C SER A 388 5.36 11.98 -20.27
N LEU A 389 6.22 11.83 -21.27
CA LEU A 389 7.54 11.25 -21.11
C LEU A 389 8.35 11.93 -20.01
N ASP A 390 8.18 13.23 -19.82
CA ASP A 390 8.86 14.04 -18.80
C ASP A 390 8.47 13.63 -17.37
N THR A 391 7.21 13.25 -17.15
CA THR A 391 6.72 12.74 -15.87
C THR A 391 7.31 11.36 -15.57
N CYS A 392 7.39 10.47 -16.57
CA CYS A 392 8.02 9.16 -16.40
C CYS A 392 9.54 9.28 -16.16
N LEU A 393 10.21 10.21 -16.84
CA LEU A 393 11.63 10.50 -16.64
C LEU A 393 11.89 11.11 -15.26
N CYS A 394 11.03 12.01 -14.79
CA CYS A 394 11.05 12.51 -13.42
C CYS A 394 10.93 11.36 -12.41
N MET A 395 9.97 10.45 -12.62
CA MET A 395 9.79 9.30 -11.75
C MET A 395 11.06 8.43 -11.67
N LEU A 396 11.69 8.12 -12.82
CA LEU A 396 12.90 7.31 -12.89
C LEU A 396 14.14 8.01 -12.33
N LEU A 397 14.42 9.24 -12.78
CA LEU A 397 15.72 9.90 -12.59
C LEU A 397 15.77 10.78 -11.35
N SER A 398 14.62 11.19 -10.81
CA SER A 398 14.49 12.04 -9.62
C SER A 398 13.87 11.29 -8.45
N ILE A 399 12.65 10.74 -8.59
CA ILE A 399 11.91 10.16 -7.46
C ILE A 399 12.51 8.82 -7.02
N VAL A 400 12.73 7.89 -7.95
CA VAL A 400 13.33 6.58 -7.64
C VAL A 400 14.75 6.70 -7.10
N THR A 401 15.55 7.61 -7.68
CA THR A 401 16.91 7.88 -7.18
C THR A 401 16.86 8.44 -5.74
N LEU A 402 15.98 9.40 -5.46
CA LEU A 402 15.79 9.96 -4.12
C LEU A 402 15.28 8.90 -3.12
N SER A 403 14.37 8.01 -3.51
CA SER A 403 13.93 6.91 -2.65
C SER A 403 15.07 5.96 -2.28
N ILE A 404 15.96 5.66 -3.21
CA ILE A 404 17.12 4.80 -2.93
C ILE A 404 18.14 5.53 -2.06
N VAL A 405 18.37 6.82 -2.28
CA VAL A 405 19.22 7.65 -1.39
C VAL A 405 18.69 7.58 0.04
N ASN A 406 17.38 7.80 0.24
CA ASN A 406 16.75 7.71 1.55
C ASN A 406 16.96 6.34 2.22
N ILE A 407 16.96 5.25 1.46
CA ILE A 407 17.21 3.89 1.99
C ILE A 407 18.68 3.68 2.33
N VAL A 408 19.60 4.17 1.50
CA VAL A 408 21.05 3.99 1.70
C VAL A 408 21.55 4.81 2.89
N GLU A 409 21.01 6.01 3.07
CA GLU A 409 21.38 6.92 4.17
C GLU A 409 20.58 6.67 5.46
N ASP A 410 19.63 5.73 5.45
CA ASP A 410 18.78 5.47 6.60
C ASP A 410 19.54 4.90 7.81
N GLU A 411 19.49 5.57 8.96
CA GLU A 411 20.17 5.10 10.18
C GLU A 411 19.39 4.01 10.94
N GLU A 412 18.10 3.81 10.66
CA GLU A 412 17.25 2.83 11.35
C GLU A 412 17.44 1.39 10.84
N ILE A 413 18.06 1.24 9.66
CA ILE A 413 18.35 -0.07 9.07
C ILE A 413 19.57 -0.68 9.78
N THR A 414 19.38 -1.87 10.37
CA THR A 414 20.42 -2.58 11.14
C THR A 414 21.66 -3.00 10.34
N GLU A 415 21.58 -3.02 9.01
CA GLU A 415 22.72 -3.29 8.13
C GLU A 415 23.61 -2.04 7.91
N SER A 416 24.92 -2.27 7.87
CA SER A 416 25.92 -1.22 7.66
C SER A 416 25.68 -0.43 6.37
N LEU A 417 25.86 0.89 6.42
CA LEU A 417 25.77 1.79 5.27
C LEU A 417 26.66 1.36 4.10
N GLU A 418 27.87 0.86 4.39
CA GLU A 418 28.79 0.34 3.37
C GLU A 418 28.17 -0.82 2.59
N LYS A 419 27.56 -1.79 3.29
CA LYS A 419 26.89 -2.92 2.66
C LYS A 419 25.74 -2.51 1.76
N ARG A 420 24.95 -1.50 2.17
CA ARG A 420 23.86 -0.96 1.34
C ARG A 420 24.37 -0.23 0.10
N ARG A 421 25.50 0.49 0.21
CA ARG A 421 26.19 1.09 -0.94
C ARG A 421 26.72 0.02 -1.89
N GLU A 422 27.33 -1.05 -1.38
CA GLU A 422 27.76 -2.18 -2.21
C GLU A 422 26.60 -2.83 -2.95
N ASP A 423 25.48 -3.07 -2.27
CA ASP A 423 24.28 -3.66 -2.88
C ASP A 423 23.67 -2.74 -3.95
N LEU A 424 23.72 -1.41 -3.75
CA LEU A 424 23.36 -0.42 -4.78
C LEU A 424 24.29 -0.51 -6.00
N VAL A 425 25.62 -0.49 -5.78
CA VAL A 425 26.62 -0.60 -6.85
C VAL A 425 26.42 -1.88 -7.65
N SER A 426 26.25 -3.00 -6.97
CA SER A 426 25.98 -4.30 -7.58
C SER A 426 24.68 -4.26 -8.40
N SER A 427 23.61 -3.66 -7.88
CA SER A 427 22.33 -3.55 -8.60
C SER A 427 22.46 -2.75 -9.91
N LEU A 428 23.25 -1.66 -9.89
CA LEU A 428 23.49 -0.80 -11.05
C LEU A 428 24.44 -1.44 -12.07
N GLN A 429 25.40 -2.25 -11.63
CA GLN A 429 26.27 -3.01 -12.54
C GLN A 429 25.47 -4.08 -13.29
N HIS A 430 24.56 -4.79 -12.62
CA HIS A 430 23.70 -5.80 -13.23
C HIS A 430 22.64 -5.24 -14.20
N LEU A 431 22.41 -3.92 -14.23
CA LEU A 431 21.50 -3.33 -15.23
C LEU A 431 22.04 -3.43 -16.66
N ASP A 432 23.35 -3.57 -16.85
CA ASP A 432 23.95 -3.67 -18.18
C ASP A 432 23.47 -4.92 -18.95
N ASP A 433 23.04 -5.96 -18.23
CA ASP A 433 22.45 -7.18 -18.80
C ASP A 433 21.08 -6.92 -19.49
N PHE A 434 20.46 -5.75 -19.27
CA PHE A 434 19.15 -5.36 -19.79
C PHE A 434 19.23 -4.20 -20.81
N GLU A 435 20.08 -4.35 -21.83
CA GLU A 435 20.37 -3.29 -22.82
C GLU A 435 19.11 -2.68 -23.46
N GLU A 436 18.09 -3.50 -23.75
CA GLU A 436 16.84 -3.03 -24.37
C GLU A 436 16.10 -2.00 -23.49
N LEU A 437 16.07 -2.23 -22.17
CA LEU A 437 15.41 -1.33 -21.20
C LEU A 437 16.17 -0.01 -20.99
N LEU A 438 17.49 -0.02 -21.21
CA LEU A 438 18.35 1.13 -21.02
C LEU A 438 18.36 2.10 -22.21
N THR A 439 17.74 1.74 -23.33
CA THR A 439 17.72 2.57 -24.54
C THR A 439 17.04 3.91 -24.26
N PRO A 440 17.73 5.06 -24.37
CA PRO A 440 17.13 6.35 -24.04
C PRO A 440 16.08 6.76 -25.09
N PRO A 441 14.97 7.39 -24.67
CA PRO A 441 14.06 8.06 -25.59
C PRO A 441 14.78 9.15 -26.42
N PRO A 442 14.28 9.48 -27.64
CA PRO A 442 14.93 10.47 -28.50
C PRO A 442 15.14 11.84 -27.84
N SER A 443 14.20 12.29 -27.00
CA SER A 443 14.27 13.58 -26.30
C SER A 443 15.44 13.70 -25.32
N VAL A 444 15.89 12.58 -24.74
CA VAL A 444 16.95 12.55 -23.70
C VAL A 444 18.22 11.85 -24.15
N SER A 445 18.27 11.37 -25.41
CA SER A 445 19.44 10.69 -25.96
C SER A 445 20.70 11.57 -25.91
N ALA A 446 20.56 12.87 -26.17
CA ALA A 446 21.67 13.80 -26.09
C ALA A 446 22.23 13.95 -24.66
N LEU A 447 21.36 13.99 -23.65
CA LEU A 447 21.75 14.07 -22.24
C LEU A 447 22.44 12.77 -21.78
N ALA A 448 21.95 11.62 -22.23
CA ALA A 448 22.59 10.33 -21.97
C ALA A 448 23.99 10.26 -22.60
N ASN A 449 24.14 10.77 -23.82
CA ASN A 449 25.43 10.85 -24.50
C ASN A 449 26.39 11.81 -23.81
N GLN A 450 25.88 12.93 -23.28
CA GLN A 450 26.68 13.87 -22.47
C GLN A 450 27.20 13.21 -21.19
N ALA A 451 26.36 12.45 -20.49
CA ALA A 451 26.79 11.70 -19.30
C ALA A 451 27.88 10.66 -19.64
N ALA A 452 27.73 9.94 -20.75
CA ALA A 452 28.77 9.01 -21.25
C ALA A 452 30.07 9.74 -21.63
N ALA A 453 29.97 10.89 -22.30
CA ALA A 453 31.12 11.71 -22.66
C ALA A 453 31.87 12.23 -21.42
N LYS A 454 31.15 12.61 -20.35
CA LYS A 454 31.74 13.03 -19.07
C LYS A 454 32.59 11.92 -18.44
N ALA A 455 32.07 10.69 -18.40
CA ALA A 455 32.82 9.54 -17.91
C ALA A 455 34.05 9.22 -18.78
N MET A 456 33.92 9.31 -20.11
CA MET A 456 35.03 9.11 -21.04
C MET A 456 36.16 10.13 -20.83
N MET A 457 35.80 11.41 -20.63
CA MET A 457 36.76 12.47 -20.36
C MET A 457 37.52 12.24 -19.05
N PHE A 458 36.82 11.78 -18.00
CA PHE A 458 37.45 11.40 -16.72
C PHE A 458 38.49 10.28 -16.90
N LEU A 459 38.16 9.22 -17.64
CA LEU A 459 39.08 8.10 -17.90
C LEU A 459 40.29 8.52 -18.75
N SER A 460 40.14 9.53 -19.61
CA SER A 460 41.23 10.05 -20.44
C SER A 460 42.25 10.92 -19.68
N GLY A 461 42.03 11.19 -18.39
CA GLY A 461 42.93 11.98 -17.55
C GLY A 461 42.87 13.50 -17.82
N VAL A 462 41.94 13.98 -18.65
CA VAL A 462 41.68 15.40 -18.82
C VAL A 462 40.95 15.89 -17.56
N SER A 463 41.62 16.64 -16.69
CA SER A 463 41.01 17.20 -15.48
C SER A 463 39.98 18.26 -15.88
N VAL A 464 38.72 17.87 -15.95
CA VAL A 464 37.60 18.77 -16.19
C VAL A 464 37.29 19.45 -14.87
N GLY A 465 37.65 20.73 -14.73
CA GLY A 465 37.04 21.59 -13.71
C GLY A 465 35.53 21.53 -13.91
N SER A 466 34.79 21.33 -12.81
CA SER A 466 33.36 20.93 -12.74
C SER A 466 32.37 21.70 -13.63
N GLY A 467 32.76 22.82 -14.23
CA GLY A 467 31.91 23.65 -15.11
C GLY A 467 32.27 23.68 -16.60
N HIS A 468 33.25 22.90 -17.10
CA HIS A 468 33.72 23.04 -18.51
C HIS A 468 33.03 22.13 -19.54
N LEU A 469 32.47 20.98 -19.14
CA LEU A 469 31.76 20.07 -20.06
C LEU A 469 30.25 20.37 -20.20
N ASN A 470 29.69 21.20 -19.32
CA ASN A 470 28.25 21.50 -19.33
C ASN A 470 27.86 22.55 -20.38
N ASN A 471 28.83 23.30 -20.91
CA ASN A 471 28.62 24.31 -21.97
C ASN A 471 28.85 23.76 -23.38
N MET A 472 28.92 22.43 -23.52
CA MET A 472 29.13 21.80 -24.81
C MET A 472 27.82 21.87 -25.60
N SER A 473 27.83 22.63 -26.70
CA SER A 473 26.71 22.70 -27.63
C SER A 473 26.27 21.29 -28.02
N LEU A 474 24.96 21.02 -27.98
CA LEU A 474 24.36 19.76 -28.43
C LEU A 474 24.79 19.38 -29.86
N ASN A 475 25.19 20.37 -30.66
CA ASN A 475 25.63 20.20 -32.04
C ASN A 475 27.13 19.87 -32.20
N ASP A 476 27.94 20.08 -31.15
CA ASP A 476 29.40 19.84 -31.18
C ASP A 476 29.81 18.53 -30.49
N MET A 477 28.84 17.72 -30.02
CA MET A 477 29.10 16.38 -29.49
C MET A 477 29.54 15.43 -30.61
N PRO A 478 30.60 14.62 -30.42
CA PRO A 478 30.78 13.47 -31.27
C PRO A 478 29.59 12.53 -31.10
N VAL A 479 28.87 12.28 -32.21
CA VAL A 479 27.68 11.41 -32.34
C VAL A 479 27.92 9.96 -31.87
N ASN A 480 29.14 9.62 -31.48
CA ASN A 480 29.60 8.27 -31.15
C ASN A 480 29.68 7.95 -29.65
N CYS A 481 29.27 8.84 -28.75
CA CYS A 481 29.12 8.47 -27.34
C CYS A 481 27.81 7.71 -27.20
N SER A 482 27.84 6.37 -27.17
CA SER A 482 26.65 5.51 -27.07
C SER A 482 26.07 5.50 -25.65
N GLY A 483 25.59 6.67 -25.19
CA GLY A 483 25.01 6.85 -23.87
C GLY A 483 23.65 6.18 -23.73
N ASN A 484 23.32 5.77 -22.51
CA ASN A 484 22.06 5.10 -22.19
C ASN A 484 21.50 5.60 -20.85
N LEU A 485 20.30 5.17 -20.48
CA LEU A 485 19.62 5.63 -19.24
C LEU A 485 20.43 5.32 -17.97
N ARG A 486 21.26 4.27 -17.97
CA ARG A 486 22.14 3.94 -16.84
C ARG A 486 23.18 5.04 -16.59
N HIS A 487 23.67 5.71 -17.63
CA HIS A 487 24.58 6.84 -17.46
C HIS A 487 23.91 7.99 -16.69
N LEU A 488 22.66 8.31 -17.03
CA LEU A 488 21.87 9.34 -16.34
C LEU A 488 21.58 8.95 -14.87
N ILE A 489 21.21 7.69 -14.62
CA ILE A 489 20.97 7.19 -13.27
C ILE A 489 22.24 7.32 -12.41
N VAL A 490 23.40 6.91 -12.93
CA VAL A 490 24.68 6.99 -12.20
C VAL A 490 25.07 8.44 -11.93
N GLU A 491 24.91 9.35 -12.90
CA GLU A 491 25.11 10.78 -12.68
C GLU A 491 24.21 11.32 -11.56
N GLY A 492 22.98 10.84 -11.45
CA GLY A 492 22.06 11.23 -10.39
C GLY A 492 22.50 10.81 -8.99
N PHE A 493 23.19 9.68 -8.85
CA PHE A 493 23.76 9.26 -7.56
C PHE A 493 25.09 9.95 -7.24
N ILE A 494 25.91 10.25 -8.25
CA ILE A 494 27.13 11.05 -8.09
C ILE A 494 26.77 12.47 -7.63
N ALA A 495 25.78 13.09 -8.27
CA ALA A 495 25.31 14.42 -7.89
C ALA A 495 24.78 14.50 -6.45
N ARG A 496 24.26 13.38 -5.92
CA ARG A 496 23.76 13.25 -4.54
C ARG A 496 24.81 12.73 -3.54
N ASN A 497 26.08 12.60 -3.95
CA ASN A 497 27.18 12.09 -3.11
C ASN A 497 26.98 10.66 -2.54
N VAL A 498 26.09 9.87 -3.16
CA VAL A 498 25.90 8.47 -2.81
C VAL A 498 26.93 7.58 -3.50
N LEU A 499 27.31 7.95 -4.73
CA LEU A 499 28.42 7.36 -5.48
C LEU A 499 29.52 8.40 -5.72
N ASP A 500 30.74 7.91 -5.91
CA ASP A 500 31.86 8.73 -6.35
C ASP A 500 32.12 8.53 -7.85
N THR A 501 33.09 9.27 -8.39
CA THR A 501 33.50 9.13 -9.81
C THR A 501 34.20 7.81 -10.11
N SER A 502 34.46 6.95 -9.10
CA SER A 502 34.97 5.60 -9.35
C SER A 502 33.95 4.73 -10.10
N ALA A 503 32.67 5.11 -10.09
CA ALA A 503 31.64 4.44 -10.88
C ALA A 503 31.94 4.44 -12.39
N TYR A 504 32.68 5.44 -12.89
CA TYR A 504 33.11 5.49 -14.29
C TYR A 504 34.08 4.38 -14.68
N LEU A 505 34.72 3.73 -13.69
CA LEU A 505 35.66 2.62 -13.89
C LEU A 505 34.98 1.25 -13.89
N TRP A 506 33.66 1.17 -13.71
CA TRP A 506 32.97 -0.11 -13.67
C TRP A 506 33.12 -0.87 -15.01
N PRO A 507 33.33 -2.20 -14.97
CA PRO A 507 33.35 -3.02 -16.18
C PRO A 507 32.08 -2.81 -17.01
N GLY A 508 32.22 -2.64 -18.32
CA GLY A 508 31.09 -2.43 -19.23
C GLY A 508 30.44 -1.03 -19.16
N TYR A 509 30.85 -0.14 -18.24
CA TYR A 509 30.24 1.18 -18.10
C TYR A 509 30.30 2.02 -19.38
N LEU A 510 31.44 1.99 -20.08
CA LEU A 510 31.57 2.52 -21.42
C LEU A 510 31.71 1.39 -22.44
N LYS A 511 30.73 1.29 -23.36
CA LYS A 511 30.79 0.39 -24.53
C LYS A 511 31.83 0.92 -25.52
N SER A 512 33.10 0.55 -25.32
CA SER A 512 34.23 1.18 -26.01
C SER A 512 34.33 0.84 -27.50
N ARG A 513 34.19 1.87 -28.36
CA ARG A 513 35.06 2.20 -29.51
C ARG A 513 34.85 3.67 -29.89
N CYS A 514 35.44 4.60 -29.15
CA CYS A 514 35.61 5.97 -29.63
C CYS A 514 37.10 6.34 -29.56
N ASN A 515 37.84 6.11 -30.65
CA ASN A 515 39.26 6.48 -30.77
C ASN A 515 39.46 8.00 -31.00
N GLN A 516 38.40 8.78 -30.85
CA GLN A 516 38.42 10.22 -31.03
C GLN A 516 38.09 10.88 -29.70
N ILE A 517 39.13 11.31 -29.01
CA ILE A 517 39.01 12.36 -27.98
C ILE A 517 38.26 13.52 -28.65
N PRO A 518 37.21 14.11 -28.04
CA PRO A 518 36.58 15.31 -28.57
C PRO A 518 37.65 16.37 -28.77
N ARG A 519 38.10 16.58 -30.02
CA ARG A 519 39.14 17.55 -30.33
C ARG A 519 38.50 18.92 -30.37
N ASN A 520 38.95 19.79 -29.47
CA ASN A 520 38.83 21.25 -29.47
C ASN A 520 37.43 21.82 -29.74
N ILE A 521 36.82 22.35 -28.68
CA ILE A 521 35.58 23.10 -28.78
C ILE A 521 35.95 24.56 -28.77
N SER A 522 35.89 25.12 -29.97
CA SER A 522 35.94 26.53 -30.23
C SER A 522 34.59 27.15 -29.85
N GLY A 523 34.57 28.00 -28.83
CA GLY A 523 33.45 28.88 -28.49
C GLY A 523 33.02 28.75 -27.03
N GLN A 524 33.44 29.68 -26.18
CA GLN A 524 32.82 29.86 -24.86
C GLN A 524 31.37 30.31 -25.07
N MET A 525 30.44 29.35 -25.11
CA MET A 525 29.02 29.70 -25.02
C MET A 525 28.74 30.27 -23.62
N PRO A 526 27.94 31.35 -23.52
CA PRO A 526 27.40 31.82 -22.25
C PRO A 526 26.55 30.69 -21.65
N GLY A 527 26.83 30.33 -20.39
CA GLY A 527 26.15 29.25 -19.67
C GLY A 527 26.27 29.44 -18.16
N TRP A 528 25.84 28.45 -17.37
CA TRP A 528 25.73 28.56 -15.91
C TRP A 528 27.05 28.97 -15.25
N SER A 529 28.19 28.46 -15.76
CA SER A 529 29.52 28.84 -15.28
C SER A 529 29.85 30.33 -15.46
N SER A 530 29.37 30.97 -16.53
CA SER A 530 29.55 32.41 -16.78
C SER A 530 28.64 33.25 -15.88
N LEU A 531 27.43 32.77 -15.60
CA LEU A 531 26.53 33.38 -14.62
C LEU A 531 27.14 33.35 -13.21
N MET A 532 27.69 32.20 -12.79
CA MET A 532 28.36 32.06 -11.50
C MET A 532 29.58 32.98 -11.35
N LYS A 533 30.20 33.39 -12.47
CA LYS A 533 31.29 34.38 -12.52
C LYS A 533 30.82 35.84 -12.51
N GLY A 534 29.51 36.10 -12.44
CA GLY A 534 28.95 37.47 -12.36
C GLY A 534 28.52 38.08 -13.70
N SER A 535 28.42 37.29 -14.77
CA SER A 535 27.91 37.81 -16.05
C SER A 535 26.42 38.16 -15.95
N PRO A 536 25.97 39.29 -16.52
CA PRO A 536 24.55 39.68 -16.50
C PRO A 536 23.67 38.77 -17.37
N LEU A 537 22.38 38.70 -17.05
CA LEU A 537 21.36 37.94 -17.80
C LEU A 537 21.00 38.63 -19.12
N THR A 538 21.91 38.56 -20.10
CA THR A 538 21.65 39.03 -21.47
C THR A 538 20.72 38.08 -22.23
N PRO A 539 19.99 38.52 -23.29
CA PRO A 539 19.11 37.64 -24.05
C PRO A 539 19.77 36.35 -24.59
N PRO A 540 21.02 36.38 -25.09
CA PRO A 540 21.74 35.15 -25.48
C PRO A 540 22.03 34.21 -24.30
N MET A 541 22.33 34.77 -23.11
CA MET A 541 22.52 33.99 -21.88
C MET A 541 21.21 33.33 -21.47
N ILE A 542 20.10 34.08 -21.47
CA ILE A 542 18.77 33.54 -21.12
C ILE A 542 18.40 32.41 -22.08
N SER A 543 18.55 32.59 -23.39
CA SER A 543 18.25 31.54 -24.37
C SER A 543 19.07 30.27 -24.17
N ALA A 544 20.34 30.38 -23.76
CA ALA A 544 21.18 29.22 -23.49
C ALA A 544 20.76 28.51 -22.18
N LEU A 545 20.48 29.27 -21.13
CA LEU A 545 20.12 28.74 -19.80
C LEU A 545 18.70 28.17 -19.75
N VAL A 546 17.75 28.67 -20.54
CA VAL A 546 16.40 28.08 -20.64
C VAL A 546 16.48 26.64 -21.12
N SER A 547 17.39 26.34 -22.05
CA SER A 547 17.55 25.02 -22.67
C SER A 547 18.57 24.10 -21.99
N THR A 548 19.32 24.60 -20.99
CA THR A 548 20.33 23.81 -20.26
C THR A 548 20.04 23.76 -18.77
N PRO A 549 19.84 22.57 -18.17
CA PRO A 549 19.51 22.50 -16.75
C PRO A 549 20.69 22.93 -15.88
N ALA A 550 20.38 23.53 -14.74
CA ALA A 550 21.38 23.73 -13.69
C ALA A 550 21.97 22.39 -13.24
N THR A 551 23.23 22.41 -12.84
CA THR A 551 24.00 21.20 -12.52
C THR A 551 24.41 21.12 -11.05
N SER A 552 24.16 22.18 -10.29
CA SER A 552 24.42 22.24 -8.85
C SER A 552 23.39 23.09 -8.12
N LEU A 553 23.26 22.85 -6.81
CA LEU A 553 22.42 23.66 -5.94
C LEU A 553 22.88 25.13 -5.91
N ALA A 554 24.19 25.40 -5.96
CA ALA A 554 24.73 26.75 -5.96
C ALA A 554 24.28 27.59 -7.17
N GLU A 555 24.13 26.95 -8.35
CA GLU A 555 23.60 27.59 -9.56
C GLU A 555 22.12 27.95 -9.39
N LEU A 556 21.33 27.08 -8.77
CA LEU A 556 19.92 27.35 -8.46
C LEU A 556 19.75 28.44 -7.39
N GLU A 557 20.54 28.40 -6.32
CA GLU A 557 20.52 29.40 -5.25
C GLU A 557 20.87 30.79 -5.78
N ARG A 558 21.85 30.88 -6.67
CA ARG A 558 22.17 32.15 -7.35
C ARG A 558 21.00 32.65 -8.20
N MET A 559 20.32 31.76 -8.93
CA MET A 559 19.15 32.15 -9.72
C MET A 559 17.99 32.59 -8.83
N TYR A 560 17.80 31.94 -7.68
CA TYR A 560 16.82 32.31 -6.68
C TYR A 560 17.14 33.68 -6.05
N GLU A 561 18.41 33.97 -5.76
CA GLU A 561 18.85 35.27 -5.27
C GLU A 561 18.50 36.39 -6.26
N ILE A 562 18.73 36.16 -7.57
CA ILE A 562 18.33 37.10 -8.63
C ILE A 562 16.80 37.26 -8.67
N ALA A 563 16.05 36.17 -8.53
CA ALA A 563 14.59 36.20 -8.50
C ALA A 563 13.99 36.97 -7.30
N VAL A 564 14.72 37.07 -6.18
CA VAL A 564 14.28 37.80 -4.98
C VAL A 564 14.77 39.24 -4.99
N SER A 565 16.03 39.47 -5.37
CA SER A 565 16.74 40.75 -5.16
C SER A 565 17.03 41.55 -6.44
N GLY A 566 16.84 40.96 -7.61
CA GLY A 566 17.13 41.59 -8.90
C GLY A 566 16.15 42.71 -9.30
N THR A 567 16.42 43.33 -10.44
CA THR A 567 15.48 44.23 -11.13
C THR A 567 14.25 43.47 -11.63
N ASP A 568 13.15 44.16 -11.94
CA ASP A 568 11.91 43.48 -12.35
C ASP A 568 12.10 42.61 -13.61
N ASP A 569 12.92 43.05 -14.56
CA ASP A 569 13.28 42.27 -15.76
C ASP A 569 14.15 41.04 -15.43
N GLU A 570 15.10 41.19 -14.50
CA GLU A 570 15.94 40.08 -14.02
C GLU A 570 15.13 39.06 -13.24
N LYS A 571 14.14 39.50 -12.45
CA LYS A 571 13.21 38.63 -11.73
C LYS A 571 12.38 37.79 -12.70
N ILE A 572 11.79 38.41 -13.72
CA ILE A 572 11.02 37.71 -14.75
C ILE A 572 11.90 36.71 -15.51
N SER A 573 13.13 37.11 -15.84
CA SER A 573 14.10 36.23 -16.50
C SER A 573 14.48 35.04 -15.61
N ALA A 574 14.76 35.27 -14.32
CA ALA A 574 15.09 34.22 -13.36
C ALA A 574 13.92 33.25 -13.12
N ALA A 575 12.68 33.76 -13.06
CA ALA A 575 11.47 32.91 -13.00
C ALA A 575 11.36 32.01 -14.23
N THR A 576 11.56 32.55 -15.43
CA THR A 576 11.52 31.80 -16.69
C THR A 576 12.61 30.72 -16.73
N LEU A 577 13.80 31.03 -16.21
CA LEU A 577 14.93 30.09 -16.16
C LEU A 577 14.70 28.94 -15.18
N LEU A 578 14.12 29.22 -14.01
CA LEU A 578 13.77 28.19 -13.01
C LEU A 578 12.67 27.26 -13.53
N CYS A 579 11.66 27.78 -14.24
CA CYS A 579 10.60 26.99 -14.86
C CYS A 579 11.00 26.32 -16.19
N GLY A 580 12.24 26.52 -16.65
CA GLY A 580 12.78 25.96 -17.90
C GLY A 580 13.36 24.55 -17.74
N SER A 581 14.43 24.26 -18.48
CA SER A 581 15.10 22.96 -18.47
C SER A 581 15.52 22.44 -17.07
N SER A 582 15.82 23.33 -16.12
CA SER A 582 16.14 22.95 -14.74
C SER A 582 14.97 22.24 -14.02
N LEU A 583 13.72 22.50 -14.41
CA LEU A 583 12.55 21.84 -13.85
C LEU A 583 12.25 20.50 -14.54
N CYS A 584 12.33 20.43 -15.88
CA CYS A 584 11.99 19.21 -16.62
C CYS A 584 13.16 18.21 -16.77
N HIS A 585 14.39 18.69 -16.89
CA HIS A 585 15.58 17.88 -17.20
C HIS A 585 16.65 17.94 -16.11
N GLY A 586 16.46 18.76 -15.07
CA GLY A 586 17.35 18.88 -13.91
C GLY A 586 17.12 17.81 -12.84
N TRP A 587 16.90 16.54 -13.21
CA TRP A 587 16.44 15.46 -12.30
C TRP A 587 17.31 15.25 -11.05
N ASN A 588 18.58 15.67 -11.10
CA ASN A 588 19.52 15.51 -10.00
C ASN A 588 19.32 16.52 -8.86
N ILE A 589 18.65 17.64 -9.14
CA ILE A 589 18.43 18.76 -8.22
C ILE A 589 16.97 19.25 -8.29
N GLN A 590 16.09 18.47 -8.90
CA GLN A 590 14.73 18.86 -9.24
C GLN A 590 13.90 19.15 -7.98
N GLU A 591 14.12 18.40 -6.91
CA GLU A 591 13.54 18.63 -5.59
C GLU A 591 13.83 20.04 -5.08
N HIS A 592 15.06 20.53 -5.28
CA HIS A 592 15.45 21.88 -4.91
C HIS A 592 14.84 22.93 -5.83
N THR A 593 14.81 22.68 -7.14
CA THR A 593 14.14 23.57 -8.11
C THR A 593 12.67 23.75 -7.74
N CYS A 594 11.95 22.67 -7.47
CA CYS A 594 10.54 22.73 -7.05
C CYS A 594 10.38 23.50 -5.74
N LEU A 595 11.22 23.23 -4.72
CA LEU A 595 11.17 23.96 -3.44
C LEU A 595 11.40 25.46 -3.60
N LEU A 596 12.36 25.87 -4.44
CA LEU A 596 12.65 27.28 -4.69
C LEU A 596 11.50 27.98 -5.43
N ILE A 597 10.93 27.34 -6.45
CA ILE A 597 9.75 27.86 -7.16
C ILE A 597 8.55 27.99 -6.22
N THR A 598 8.28 27.00 -5.36
CA THR A 598 7.22 27.08 -4.35
C THR A 598 7.41 28.28 -3.42
N LYS A 599 8.64 28.58 -2.99
CA LYS A 599 8.94 29.78 -2.20
C LYS A 599 8.69 31.08 -2.97
N LEU A 600 8.98 31.11 -4.28
CA LEU A 600 8.75 32.29 -5.12
C LEU A 600 7.26 32.55 -5.39
N LEU A 601 6.43 31.51 -5.39
CA LEU A 601 4.97 31.62 -5.50
C LEU A 601 4.31 32.22 -4.24
N SER A 602 5.03 32.31 -3.12
CA SER A 602 4.59 32.94 -1.88
C SER A 602 5.55 34.06 -1.45
N PRO A 603 5.62 35.19 -2.19
CA PRO A 603 6.55 36.26 -1.88
C PRO A 603 6.24 36.91 -0.52
N ALA A 604 7.27 37.29 0.22
CA ALA A 604 7.11 37.92 1.53
C ALA A 604 6.55 39.36 1.40
N VAL A 605 5.84 39.81 2.43
CA VAL A 605 5.33 41.18 2.51
C VAL A 605 6.50 42.17 2.51
N PRO A 606 6.57 43.13 1.56
CA PRO A 606 7.64 44.12 1.52
C PRO A 606 7.66 44.99 2.79
N THR A 607 8.84 45.24 3.34
CA THR A 607 9.04 46.02 4.58
C THR A 607 8.56 47.47 4.51
N LYS A 608 8.34 48.00 3.30
CA LYS A 608 7.82 49.36 3.03
C LYS A 608 6.36 49.39 2.61
N PHE A 609 5.64 48.27 2.73
CA PHE A 609 4.25 48.18 2.30
C PHE A 609 3.31 48.85 3.31
N THR A 610 2.76 50.01 2.95
CA THR A 610 1.80 50.78 3.79
C THR A 610 0.43 50.96 3.11
N GLY A 611 0.18 50.26 2.00
CA GLY A 611 -1.05 50.38 1.22
C GLY A 611 -2.21 49.51 1.73
N SER A 612 -3.45 49.90 1.41
CA SER A 612 -4.66 49.11 1.70
C SER A 612 -4.93 47.99 0.67
N GLU A 613 -4.17 47.96 -0.43
CA GLU A 613 -4.29 46.95 -1.49
C GLU A 613 -3.48 45.68 -1.16
N SER A 614 -3.53 44.66 -2.01
CA SER A 614 -2.67 43.48 -1.84
C SER A 614 -1.23 43.78 -2.30
N HIS A 615 -0.24 43.49 -1.45
CA HIS A 615 1.18 43.58 -1.81
C HIS A 615 1.57 42.70 -3.03
N LEU A 616 0.71 41.75 -3.42
CA LEU A 616 0.90 40.88 -4.58
C LEU A 616 0.73 41.61 -5.93
N ILE A 617 0.06 42.78 -5.96
CA ILE A 617 -0.16 43.54 -7.21
C ILE A 617 1.18 43.96 -7.83
N GLY A 618 2.15 44.36 -6.99
CA GLY A 618 3.50 44.71 -7.45
C GLY A 618 4.31 43.51 -7.98
N TYR A 619 3.93 42.28 -7.62
CA TYR A 619 4.55 41.05 -8.10
C TYR A 619 3.82 40.43 -9.30
N ALA A 620 2.74 41.04 -9.80
CA ALA A 620 1.89 40.42 -10.82
C ALA A 620 2.63 39.98 -12.10
N PRO A 621 3.53 40.78 -12.71
CA PRO A 621 4.28 40.34 -13.90
C PRO A 621 5.19 39.14 -13.63
N PHE A 622 5.83 39.12 -12.45
CA PHE A 622 6.71 38.05 -12.00
C PHE A 622 5.93 36.75 -11.70
N LEU A 623 4.82 36.86 -10.96
CA LEU A 623 3.94 35.72 -10.67
C LEU A 623 3.31 35.19 -11.97
N ASN A 624 2.96 36.05 -12.91
CA ASN A 624 2.48 35.63 -14.23
C ASN A 624 3.56 34.83 -14.99
N ALA A 625 4.82 35.27 -14.97
CA ALA A 625 5.92 34.52 -15.59
C ALA A 625 6.09 33.11 -14.97
N LEU A 626 5.97 32.99 -13.64
CA LEU A 626 5.99 31.70 -12.96
C LEU A 626 4.79 30.83 -13.34
N LEU A 627 3.57 31.36 -13.29
CA LEU A 627 2.35 30.61 -13.60
C LEU A 627 2.31 30.16 -15.07
N VAL A 628 2.70 31.03 -16.00
CA VAL A 628 2.85 30.66 -17.42
C VAL A 628 3.92 29.59 -17.59
N GLY A 629 5.06 29.73 -16.92
CA GLY A 629 6.12 28.71 -16.92
C GLY A 629 5.68 27.37 -16.33
N LEU A 630 4.70 27.36 -15.43
CA LEU A 630 4.16 26.17 -14.75
C LEU A 630 2.87 25.61 -15.38
N SER A 631 2.43 26.19 -16.50
CA SER A 631 1.11 25.90 -17.10
C SER A 631 0.98 24.49 -17.71
N SER A 632 2.08 23.75 -17.87
CA SER A 632 2.03 22.36 -18.33
C SER A 632 1.47 21.45 -17.24
N ALA A 633 0.57 20.53 -17.63
CA ALA A 633 0.07 19.47 -16.76
C ALA A 633 1.20 18.64 -16.12
N ASP A 634 2.31 18.50 -16.85
CA ASP A 634 3.50 17.74 -16.43
C ASP A 634 4.19 18.38 -15.23
N TYR A 635 4.19 19.72 -15.18
CA TYR A 635 4.82 20.45 -14.08
C TYR A 635 3.99 20.34 -12.81
N ILE A 636 2.66 20.45 -12.91
CA ILE A 636 1.77 20.20 -11.75
C ILE A 636 2.02 18.80 -11.18
N GLN A 637 2.21 17.81 -12.05
CA GLN A 637 2.48 16.44 -11.64
C GLN A 637 3.87 16.27 -11.01
N ILE A 638 4.91 16.92 -11.54
CA ILE A 638 6.25 16.96 -10.95
C ILE A 638 6.20 17.55 -9.53
N PHE A 639 5.51 18.68 -9.32
CA PHE A 639 5.34 19.25 -7.98
C PHE A 639 4.57 18.32 -7.04
N SER A 640 3.57 17.59 -7.57
CA SER A 640 2.82 16.56 -6.83
C SER A 640 3.73 15.42 -6.36
N PHE A 641 4.66 14.96 -7.20
CA PHE A 641 5.60 13.91 -6.81
C PHE A 641 6.50 14.31 -5.65
N HIS A 642 6.93 15.57 -5.60
CA HIS A 642 7.71 16.12 -4.50
C HIS A 642 6.87 16.52 -3.28
N GLY A 643 5.54 16.32 -3.32
CA GLY A 643 4.64 16.62 -2.20
C GLY A 643 4.39 18.13 -1.96
N LEU A 644 4.70 18.98 -2.93
CA LEU A 644 4.68 20.46 -2.80
C LEU A 644 3.34 21.10 -3.20
N VAL A 645 2.28 20.31 -3.16
CA VAL A 645 0.93 20.67 -3.58
C VAL A 645 0.10 20.98 -2.32
N GLY A 646 0.37 22.13 -1.69
CA GLY A 646 -0.24 22.55 -0.42
C GLY A 646 -0.64 24.03 -0.35
N SER A 647 -1.95 24.26 -0.15
CA SER A 647 -2.73 25.47 0.22
C SER A 647 -2.59 26.81 -0.53
N SER A 648 -1.50 27.12 -1.23
CA SER A 648 -1.35 28.43 -1.91
C SER A 648 -0.97 28.32 -3.38
N THR A 649 -0.27 27.25 -3.76
CA THR A 649 0.17 27.00 -5.14
C THR A 649 -0.96 26.52 -6.06
N CYS A 650 -1.85 25.65 -5.59
CA CYS A 650 -2.99 25.19 -6.41
C CYS A 650 -4.06 26.25 -6.65
N SER A 651 -4.38 27.11 -5.67
CA SER A 651 -5.41 28.13 -5.89
C SER A 651 -5.01 29.16 -6.95
N CYS A 652 -3.71 29.37 -7.16
CA CYS A 652 -3.20 30.29 -8.18
C CYS A 652 -3.02 29.62 -9.54
N ILE A 653 -2.75 28.31 -9.59
CA ILE A 653 -2.59 27.54 -10.83
C ILE A 653 -3.97 27.14 -11.41
N ASP A 654 -4.94 26.74 -10.56
CA ASP A 654 -6.30 26.39 -10.99
C ASP A 654 -7.14 27.60 -11.44
N ALA A 655 -6.75 28.83 -11.08
CA ALA A 655 -7.50 30.04 -11.44
C ALA A 655 -7.21 30.58 -12.86
N ASN A 656 -6.25 29.98 -13.59
CA ASN A 656 -5.85 30.39 -14.94
C ASN A 656 -6.05 29.29 -16.01
N LEU A 657 -6.71 28.19 -15.66
CA LEU A 657 -7.37 27.26 -16.59
C LEU A 657 -8.86 27.57 -16.61
#